data_AF-A0A097QS60-F1
#
_entry.id   AF-A0A097QS60-F1
#
_cell.length_a   1.000
_cell.length_b   1.000
_cell.length_c   1.000
_cell.angle_alpha   90.00
_cell.angle_beta   90.00
_cell.angle_gamma   90.00
#
_symmetry.space_group_name_H-M   'P 1'
#
loop_
_entity.id
_entity.type
_entity.pdbx_description
1 polymer ?
#
loop_
_entity_poly.entity_id
_entity_poly.type
_entity_poly.pdbx_seq_one_letter_code
_entity_poly.pdbx_strand_id
1 'polypeptide(L)'
;MFGEKKKKEEGFSWIDEILSGNADPLENVLKKKGEEKPPLPFSSSEGSLEDILGGVSKEGTEAKKGPEQTSADILSSILGGESSKPRPEPQPPKPETGADILSSLLGSSPAPEPKPRPKPVESKPPETPAGLVGLPSTGGGTGVDVLSEILGKPSSSAPPKKTLPVPPGRPPSDIHDILGSSPSEESSLAGRGEVLDAYGNVRIIRVKGEPVPIYEVRFPKLSAEEQRLFRRIKERAITEIQIDPTAIPNPEERRKVFMNAVKKMIKEEAPHYSEGRIEVLADMIVQQMIGYGKLDPLVRDDNLEEIMVIGTNRPVYVWHRRFNMCKTNIVFPEDKEILNIIERIAREVGRRIDQQSPLLDARLPDGSRVNATIPPISLDGPTITIRKFKKDPLTIIDLIKYGTISPEIAAFFWVLVDGLGVKPANILVAGGTGSGKTTMLNSLGMFIPPSERVITIEDTAELQLPVEHWVRLETRPPNLEGKGEVTMDDLVKNTLRMRPDRIIVGEVRGPEARTMFTAMNTGHNGALYDFSVIQLSDGRFVLIGDLLEELFAKYSDRIETYKDLEYVVLNEEDRFEVVSVGPDLKAGKHIVSRVWRRKVRPGEKLIRVRTRTGNEVILTKTHPFFVFSDGDVVRKEAEKLKPGDRVAVMRKPPKPPQKKAVINPELYAGISDYYLVPNGNGLVKVPNDGIPPETAQYLLSVNSKPVRIVREVDEGLSYAVGVLLGDGYISSDGYYISATFDDESYMEAFTSSLSEFLPESRPQVKRESAYTVVTYGSKPFAEFLHRAFGVPKGHKEQIDVPDLVLANDELLRHFIAGLFDADAYVDEKGPAVILTTRSENLARKVWYALQRLGIISTVSRVKNRGYKEGIIFRVTVRGVDDLIKFHRYIPLRHSRKRAKLEEVIKRYRSYRVKRTDRVPISPVMLEPLRRKLNLTVSELSRLASTYAGEKISESLIRHVEKGRTKEIRRSALKGIALALQQVADDLKDEDAWVQAKRLELIADGDVYWDEVVSVEEVEPGELGIEYLYDLTVEEDHNYVANGILVSNCMGTIHANSARETIVRLESPPMNVPRIMIPALDIIIMQVRFHSRKKGTIRRVTEIAEVSGIEGESVQLNKLYKYDPAKDELVPTGVPSKTLNTLAHHTGMSVKEIELEIEKRKIILEWMIENGIRGINEVGYYIRQFYIDEEELMKKIASESSVETSKQIQRMM
;
A
#
# COMPACT_ATOMS: atom_id res chain seq x y z
N MET A 1 30.87 21.43 39.05
CA MET A 1 30.74 22.47 37.99
C MET A 1 30.72 21.78 36.64
N PHE A 2 30.30 22.52 35.61
CA PHE A 2 30.14 22.15 34.19
C PHE A 2 31.21 21.20 33.61
N GLY A 3 30.88 20.31 32.67
CA GLY A 3 29.55 20.11 32.08
C GLY A 3 29.49 18.96 31.06
N GLU A 4 28.28 18.49 30.79
CA GLU A 4 28.03 17.32 29.94
C GLU A 4 28.23 17.63 28.46
N LYS A 5 28.90 16.73 27.74
CA LYS A 5 28.93 16.79 26.26
C LYS A 5 27.60 16.31 25.72
N LYS A 6 26.80 17.22 25.16
CA LYS A 6 25.69 16.85 24.28
C LYS A 6 26.20 15.91 23.18
N LYS A 7 25.72 14.66 23.17
CA LYS A 7 25.68 13.91 21.92
C LYS A 7 24.73 14.66 20.98
N LYS A 8 25.11 14.79 19.72
CA LYS A 8 24.09 14.87 18.66
C LYS A 8 23.51 13.47 18.50
N GLU A 9 22.22 13.42 18.21
CA GLU A 9 21.57 12.21 17.69
C GLU A 9 21.89 12.13 16.18
N GLU A 10 21.62 10.99 15.53
CA GLU A 10 21.78 10.81 14.07
C GLU A 10 20.47 10.32 13.40
N GLY A 11 20.04 11.02 12.35
CA GLY A 11 18.86 10.71 11.53
C GLY A 11 19.00 9.42 10.69
N PHE A 12 17.88 8.93 10.16
CA PHE A 12 17.80 7.62 9.49
C PHE A 12 17.81 7.71 7.96
N SER A 13 18.54 6.80 7.32
CA SER A 13 18.92 6.91 5.91
C SER A 13 18.08 6.11 4.95
N TRP A 14 17.68 6.77 3.86
CA TRP A 14 17.11 6.10 2.68
C TRP A 14 18.11 5.18 1.98
N ILE A 15 19.42 5.38 2.16
CA ILE A 15 20.47 4.61 1.49
C ILE A 15 20.77 3.27 2.21
N ASP A 16 20.39 3.16 3.49
CA ASP A 16 20.60 1.95 4.29
C ASP A 16 19.68 0.79 3.88
N GLU A 17 18.66 1.12 3.10
CA GLU A 17 17.71 0.20 2.47
C GLU A 17 18.38 -0.80 1.50
N ILE A 18 19.57 -0.48 0.97
CA ILE A 18 20.34 -1.35 0.06
C ILE A 18 21.38 -2.18 0.81
N LEU A 19 22.05 -1.53 1.77
CA LEU A 19 23.18 -2.11 2.51
C LEU A 19 22.71 -3.14 3.57
N SER A 20 21.40 -3.35 3.67
CA SER A 20 20.72 -4.36 4.50
C SER A 20 20.03 -5.48 3.69
N GLY A 21 20.16 -5.49 2.36
CA GLY A 21 19.60 -6.53 1.49
C GLY A 21 20.42 -7.83 1.48
N ASN A 22 19.78 -8.97 1.72
CA ASN A 22 20.46 -10.27 1.88
C ASN A 22 21.11 -10.81 0.58
N ALA A 23 22.42 -10.59 0.45
CA ALA A 23 23.36 -11.54 -0.14
C ALA A 23 24.69 -11.41 0.62
N ASP A 24 25.35 -12.51 0.96
CA ASP A 24 26.66 -12.47 1.65
C ASP A 24 27.68 -11.73 0.78
N PRO A 25 28.23 -10.57 1.22
CA PRO A 25 29.18 -9.80 0.44
C PRO A 25 30.48 -10.55 0.11
N LEU A 26 30.85 -11.57 0.90
CA LEU A 26 32.10 -12.31 0.73
C LEU A 26 31.97 -13.47 -0.27
N GLU A 27 30.79 -14.09 -0.40
CA GLU A 27 30.66 -15.33 -1.18
C GLU A 27 30.90 -15.14 -2.68
N ASN A 28 30.47 -13.99 -3.23
CA ASN A 28 30.68 -13.64 -4.64
C ASN A 28 32.08 -13.07 -4.94
N VAL A 29 32.81 -12.57 -3.92
CA VAL A 29 34.17 -12.04 -4.09
C VAL A 29 35.22 -13.16 -4.04
N LEU A 30 35.02 -14.15 -3.16
CA LEU A 30 35.97 -15.26 -2.96
C LEU A 30 36.01 -16.25 -4.14
N LYS A 31 34.96 -16.34 -4.96
CA LYS A 31 34.89 -17.22 -6.14
C LYS A 31 35.65 -16.71 -7.38
N LYS A 32 36.43 -15.61 -7.29
CA LYS A 32 37.22 -15.05 -8.40
C LYS A 32 38.74 -14.92 -8.16
N LYS A 33 39.34 -15.87 -7.44
CA LYS A 33 40.81 -16.09 -7.43
C LYS A 33 41.20 -17.57 -7.52
N GLY A 34 41.11 -18.11 -8.74
CA GLY A 34 41.62 -19.44 -9.09
C GLY A 34 41.75 -19.59 -10.61
N GLU A 35 42.95 -19.95 -11.07
CA GLU A 35 43.27 -20.50 -12.39
C GLU A 35 42.88 -19.70 -13.66
N GLU A 36 43.71 -18.71 -14.02
CA GLU A 36 43.88 -18.28 -15.43
C GLU A 36 45.28 -18.68 -15.95
N LYS A 37 45.35 -19.52 -17.00
CA LYS A 37 46.48 -19.67 -17.96
C LYS A 37 46.18 -20.75 -19.02
N PRO A 38 46.83 -20.73 -20.20
CA PRO A 38 46.60 -19.82 -21.33
C PRO A 38 46.08 -20.60 -22.58
N PRO A 39 45.79 -19.96 -23.74
CA PRO A 39 44.88 -20.55 -24.74
C PRO A 39 45.52 -21.29 -25.95
N LEU A 40 44.71 -22.18 -26.57
CA LEU A 40 44.82 -22.80 -27.93
C LEU A 40 45.92 -23.89 -28.12
N PRO A 41 45.86 -24.80 -29.14
CA PRO A 41 45.05 -24.73 -30.39
C PRO A 41 44.40 -26.04 -30.99
N PHE A 42 43.46 -25.82 -31.92
CA PHE A 42 43.09 -26.60 -33.15
C PHE A 42 42.50 -28.05 -33.17
N SER A 43 41.76 -28.32 -34.28
CA SER A 43 41.26 -29.60 -34.87
C SER A 43 39.98 -30.23 -34.29
N SER A 44 39.08 -30.92 -35.03
CA SER A 44 38.76 -30.98 -36.50
C SER A 44 37.44 -31.78 -36.74
N SER A 45 37.03 -32.03 -38.02
CA SER A 45 35.80 -32.74 -38.52
C SER A 45 34.47 -32.02 -38.26
N GLU A 46 33.53 -31.84 -39.21
CA GLU A 46 32.82 -32.78 -40.12
C GLU A 46 31.84 -33.72 -39.36
N GLY A 47 30.59 -33.94 -39.78
CA GLY A 47 29.82 -33.43 -40.92
C GLY A 47 28.31 -33.72 -40.76
N SER A 48 27.47 -33.34 -41.74
CA SER A 48 26.01 -33.57 -41.72
C SER A 48 25.60 -35.02 -42.03
N LEU A 49 24.43 -35.45 -41.56
CA LEU A 49 23.80 -36.71 -42.01
C LEU A 49 22.29 -36.54 -42.20
N GLU A 50 21.85 -36.41 -43.46
CA GLU A 50 20.45 -36.64 -43.87
C GLU A 50 20.23 -38.13 -44.24
N ASP A 51 21.29 -38.95 -44.21
CA ASP A 51 21.33 -40.36 -44.65
C ASP A 51 20.73 -41.38 -43.66
N ILE A 52 19.59 -41.05 -43.04
CA ILE A 52 18.65 -42.04 -42.50
C ILE A 52 17.37 -41.99 -43.36
N LEU A 53 17.56 -42.33 -44.65
CA LEU A 53 16.58 -42.20 -45.72
C LEU A 53 15.58 -43.37 -45.80
N GLY A 54 14.28 -43.06 -45.76
CA GLY A 54 13.18 -43.88 -46.28
C GLY A 54 12.72 -45.09 -45.43
N GLY A 55 11.51 -45.63 -45.63
CA GLY A 55 10.39 -45.15 -46.44
C GLY A 55 9.32 -46.21 -46.80
N VAL A 56 8.21 -45.77 -47.39
CA VAL A 56 7.28 -46.54 -48.28
C VAL A 56 6.23 -47.52 -47.65
N SER A 57 5.07 -46.95 -47.33
CA SER A 57 3.69 -47.36 -47.78
C SER A 57 2.82 -48.47 -47.14
N LYS A 58 1.51 -48.12 -47.08
CA LYS A 58 0.27 -48.87 -47.48
C LYS A 58 -0.60 -49.69 -46.48
N GLU A 59 -1.84 -49.19 -46.34
CA GLU A 59 -3.18 -49.85 -46.38
C GLU A 59 -3.72 -50.73 -45.21
N GLY A 60 -4.92 -50.36 -44.73
CA GLY A 60 -5.77 -51.11 -43.78
C GLY A 60 -6.94 -50.28 -43.19
N THR A 61 -8.18 -50.56 -43.59
CA THR A 61 -9.47 -49.88 -43.23
C THR A 61 -9.94 -50.16 -41.77
N GLU A 62 -10.94 -49.51 -41.14
CA GLU A 62 -12.15 -48.79 -41.64
C GLU A 62 -12.84 -47.86 -40.58
N ALA A 63 -13.56 -46.80 -41.02
CA ALA A 63 -14.78 -46.14 -40.44
C ALA A 63 -14.90 -45.72 -38.93
N LYS A 64 -15.64 -44.67 -38.51
CA LYS A 64 -16.43 -43.57 -39.15
C LYS A 64 -16.78 -42.46 -38.12
N LYS A 65 -17.08 -41.23 -38.62
CA LYS A 65 -17.51 -39.98 -37.90
C LYS A 65 -16.42 -39.36 -37.00
N GLY A 66 -16.23 -38.04 -36.95
CA GLY A 66 -16.78 -36.93 -37.76
C GLY A 66 -16.11 -35.61 -37.32
N PRO A 67 -15.80 -34.65 -38.21
CA PRO A 67 -14.89 -33.54 -37.89
C PRO A 67 -15.61 -32.24 -37.48
N GLU A 68 -14.96 -31.47 -36.62
CA GLU A 68 -15.02 -30.00 -36.63
C GLU A 68 -13.60 -29.46 -36.80
N GLN A 69 -13.44 -28.43 -37.65
CA GLN A 69 -12.14 -27.84 -37.93
C GLN A 69 -12.27 -26.31 -38.07
N THR A 70 -11.50 -25.61 -37.24
CA THR A 70 -10.99 -24.24 -37.39
C THR A 70 -11.64 -23.28 -38.40
N SER A 71 -12.30 -22.25 -37.86
CA SER A 71 -11.85 -20.86 -38.03
C SER A 71 -11.63 -20.31 -39.45
N ALA A 72 -12.58 -20.51 -40.38
CA ALA A 72 -12.62 -19.77 -41.64
C ALA A 72 -14.05 -19.62 -42.22
N ASP A 73 -15.03 -19.17 -41.43
CA ASP A 73 -16.29 -18.65 -41.98
C ASP A 73 -17.09 -17.79 -40.97
N ILE A 74 -18.17 -17.16 -41.43
CA ILE A 74 -19.03 -16.15 -40.75
C ILE A 74 -18.45 -14.72 -40.83
N LEU A 75 -18.35 -14.22 -42.06
CA LEU A 75 -18.34 -12.77 -42.35
C LEU A 75 -19.26 -12.45 -43.55
N SER A 76 -20.43 -13.10 -43.58
CA SER A 76 -21.31 -13.23 -44.75
C SER A 76 -22.81 -13.05 -44.45
N SER A 77 -23.18 -12.63 -43.23
CA SER A 77 -24.57 -12.68 -42.72
C SER A 77 -25.17 -11.34 -42.25
N ILE A 78 -24.48 -10.21 -42.43
CA ILE A 78 -24.85 -8.92 -41.77
C ILE A 78 -25.26 -7.79 -42.76
N LEU A 79 -25.15 -7.97 -44.08
CA LEU A 79 -25.46 -6.88 -45.05
C LEU A 79 -26.36 -7.30 -46.24
N GLY A 80 -27.56 -6.71 -46.29
CA GLY A 80 -28.44 -6.60 -47.48
C GLY A 80 -29.79 -7.38 -47.40
N GLY A 81 -30.96 -6.80 -47.69
CA GLY A 81 -31.30 -5.37 -47.91
C GLY A 81 -32.69 -5.10 -48.53
N GLU A 82 -33.25 -3.87 -48.31
CA GLU A 82 -34.53 -3.31 -48.85
C GLU A 82 -35.84 -4.05 -48.44
N SER A 83 -37.09 -3.57 -48.55
CA SER A 83 -37.74 -2.34 -49.08
C SER A 83 -39.11 -2.10 -48.36
N SER A 84 -39.91 -1.00 -48.45
CA SER A 84 -39.73 0.38 -48.94
C SER A 84 -40.99 1.26 -48.67
N LYS A 85 -40.83 2.47 -48.07
CA LYS A 85 -41.63 3.72 -48.26
C LYS A 85 -43.10 3.81 -47.73
N PRO A 86 -43.74 5.02 -47.66
CA PRO A 86 -43.28 6.39 -48.02
C PRO A 86 -43.34 7.49 -46.90
N ARG A 87 -42.95 8.73 -47.25
CA ARG A 87 -43.01 9.98 -46.43
C ARG A 87 -44.29 10.81 -46.67
N PRO A 88 -44.50 11.95 -45.96
CA PRO A 88 -44.16 13.27 -46.53
C PRO A 88 -43.40 14.26 -45.58
N GLU A 89 -43.32 15.55 -45.96
CA GLU A 89 -42.40 16.66 -45.53
C GLU A 89 -43.14 18.03 -45.71
N PRO A 90 -42.59 19.28 -45.52
CA PRO A 90 -41.44 19.82 -44.74
C PRO A 90 -41.66 21.25 -44.08
N GLN A 91 -40.57 21.93 -43.60
CA GLN A 91 -40.32 23.42 -43.52
C GLN A 91 -40.97 24.32 -42.40
N PRO A 92 -40.48 25.58 -42.11
CA PRO A 92 -39.11 26.05 -41.79
C PRO A 92 -39.06 27.14 -40.61
N PRO A 93 -38.26 28.26 -40.52
CA PRO A 93 -37.57 28.63 -39.24
C PRO A 93 -37.54 30.13 -38.74
N LYS A 94 -36.81 30.40 -37.62
CA LYS A 94 -36.25 31.71 -37.11
C LYS A 94 -37.24 32.80 -36.55
N PRO A 95 -36.80 33.91 -35.88
CA PRO A 95 -35.46 34.37 -35.40
C PRO A 95 -35.37 34.87 -33.91
N GLU A 96 -34.23 35.52 -33.57
CA GLU A 96 -33.83 36.51 -32.51
C GLU A 96 -34.92 37.28 -31.68
N THR A 97 -34.71 37.94 -30.52
CA THR A 97 -33.55 38.47 -29.72
C THR A 97 -33.70 38.11 -28.21
N GLY A 98 -32.96 38.61 -27.17
CA GLY A 98 -31.71 39.40 -27.02
C GLY A 98 -31.81 40.63 -26.06
N ALA A 99 -30.88 40.75 -25.09
CA ALA A 99 -30.68 41.85 -24.07
C ALA A 99 -31.81 42.02 -23.00
N ASP A 100 -31.66 42.70 -21.83
CA ASP A 100 -30.55 43.48 -21.21
C ASP A 100 -30.69 43.60 -19.66
N ILE A 101 -29.72 44.23 -18.96
CA ILE A 101 -29.75 44.86 -17.60
C ILE A 101 -30.00 43.92 -16.38
N LEU A 102 -29.04 43.58 -15.50
CA LEU A 102 -28.25 44.36 -14.51
C LEU A 102 -29.01 44.88 -13.25
N SER A 103 -28.91 44.16 -12.12
CA SER A 103 -29.08 44.63 -10.71
C SER A 103 -30.49 45.14 -10.27
N SER A 104 -30.96 44.97 -9.03
CA SER A 104 -30.25 45.17 -7.76
C SER A 104 -31.10 44.79 -6.51
N LEU A 105 -30.43 44.74 -5.34
CA LEU A 105 -30.93 45.06 -3.99
C LEU A 105 -32.08 44.26 -3.33
N LEU A 106 -31.72 43.57 -2.23
CA LEU A 106 -32.53 43.25 -1.02
C LEU A 106 -33.70 42.26 -1.21
N GLY A 107 -34.04 41.38 -0.24
CA GLY A 107 -33.43 41.05 1.05
C GLY A 107 -34.42 40.32 1.99
N SER A 108 -33.90 39.60 2.99
CA SER A 108 -34.62 38.99 4.14
C SER A 108 -35.68 37.88 3.93
N SER A 109 -35.66 36.91 4.86
CA SER A 109 -36.66 35.85 5.17
C SER A 109 -37.88 36.45 5.94
N PRO A 110 -38.94 35.70 6.39
CA PRO A 110 -39.08 34.25 6.63
C PRO A 110 -40.44 33.61 6.21
N ALA A 111 -40.74 32.41 6.75
CA ALA A 111 -41.96 31.59 6.55
C ALA A 111 -43.20 32.12 7.33
N PRO A 112 -44.46 31.60 7.16
CA PRO A 112 -44.85 30.23 7.58
C PRO A 112 -45.97 29.51 6.74
N GLU A 113 -46.42 28.35 7.25
CA GLU A 113 -47.56 27.47 6.85
C GLU A 113 -48.97 28.15 6.82
N PRO A 114 -50.07 27.58 6.22
CA PRO A 114 -50.60 26.22 6.53
C PRO A 114 -51.41 25.40 5.46
N LYS A 115 -51.89 24.22 5.92
CA LYS A 115 -52.72 23.08 5.38
C LYS A 115 -54.16 23.47 4.88
N PRO A 116 -55.10 22.61 4.32
CA PRO A 116 -55.29 21.13 4.53
C PRO A 116 -56.08 20.17 3.52
N ARG A 117 -55.92 18.83 3.71
CA ARG A 117 -56.92 17.69 3.57
C ARG A 117 -57.54 17.34 2.16
N PRO A 118 -58.18 16.14 1.90
CA PRO A 118 -59.02 15.26 2.77
C PRO A 118 -58.79 13.70 2.73
N LYS A 119 -59.85 12.86 2.56
CA LYS A 119 -60.12 11.46 3.04
C LYS A 119 -61.19 10.75 2.10
N PRO A 120 -61.76 9.51 2.27
CA PRO A 120 -61.36 8.20 2.93
C PRO A 120 -61.90 6.86 2.26
N VAL A 121 -61.74 5.69 2.94
CA VAL A 121 -62.50 4.37 2.87
C VAL A 121 -62.10 3.27 1.83
N GLU A 122 -62.50 2.00 2.09
CA GLU A 122 -61.98 0.67 1.67
C GLU A 122 -62.82 -0.13 0.65
N SER A 123 -62.26 -1.22 0.05
CA SER A 123 -62.94 -2.53 -0.20
C SER A 123 -61.99 -3.62 -0.81
N LYS A 124 -62.50 -4.86 -1.00
CA LYS A 124 -61.83 -6.15 -1.41
C LYS A 124 -62.80 -6.96 -2.32
N PRO A 125 -62.47 -8.16 -2.87
CA PRO A 125 -61.20 -8.91 -3.06
C PRO A 125 -60.98 -9.11 -4.61
N PRO A 126 -60.69 -10.30 -5.24
CA PRO A 126 -59.88 -11.51 -4.94
C PRO A 126 -58.77 -11.68 -6.06
N GLU A 127 -58.26 -12.82 -6.60
CA GLU A 127 -58.31 -14.29 -6.35
C GLU A 127 -57.12 -15.03 -7.03
N THR A 128 -56.73 -16.24 -6.56
CA THR A 128 -56.17 -17.38 -7.36
C THR A 128 -55.94 -18.63 -6.44
N PRO A 129 -55.87 -19.88 -6.94
CA PRO A 129 -56.20 -21.07 -6.12
C PRO A 129 -55.13 -22.17 -5.92
N ALA A 130 -55.30 -22.92 -4.82
CA ALA A 130 -55.04 -24.36 -4.53
C ALA A 130 -53.78 -25.09 -5.07
N GLY A 131 -53.14 -26.00 -4.31
CA GLY A 131 -53.45 -26.61 -3.01
C GLY A 131 -52.36 -27.63 -2.61
N LEU A 132 -52.58 -28.69 -1.82
CA LEU A 132 -53.73 -29.15 -1.03
C LEU A 132 -53.25 -30.29 -0.05
N VAL A 133 -54.14 -30.80 0.82
CA VAL A 133 -53.97 -31.95 1.75
C VAL A 133 -53.01 -31.73 2.96
N GLY A 134 -53.33 -32.18 4.18
CA GLY A 134 -54.64 -32.64 4.68
C GLY A 134 -54.68 -33.51 5.95
N LEU A 135 -55.20 -32.91 7.03
CA LEU A 135 -56.21 -33.47 7.97
C LEU A 135 -55.79 -34.57 9.03
N PRO A 136 -56.49 -34.66 10.20
CA PRO A 136 -57.08 -33.55 11.00
C PRO A 136 -57.14 -33.71 12.56
N SER A 137 -57.47 -32.60 13.25
CA SER A 137 -58.34 -32.51 14.49
C SER A 137 -57.73 -32.82 15.89
N THR A 138 -58.14 -32.27 17.07
CA THR A 138 -59.17 -31.26 17.51
C THR A 138 -58.80 -30.49 18.82
N GLY A 139 -59.21 -29.22 18.99
CA GLY A 139 -59.99 -28.72 20.16
C GLY A 139 -59.35 -27.92 21.35
N GLY A 140 -60.00 -26.80 21.77
CA GLY A 140 -60.00 -26.28 23.17
C GLY A 140 -59.44 -24.86 23.47
N GLY A 141 -60.12 -24.07 24.33
CA GLY A 141 -59.66 -22.77 24.95
C GLY A 141 -59.86 -22.77 26.50
N THR A 142 -59.82 -21.71 27.33
CA THR A 142 -59.84 -20.21 27.21
C THR A 142 -59.48 -19.53 28.58
N GLY A 143 -59.06 -18.23 28.64
CA GLY A 143 -59.27 -17.31 29.82
C GLY A 143 -58.05 -16.59 30.46
N VAL A 144 -58.21 -15.32 30.94
CA VAL A 144 -57.15 -14.38 31.46
C VAL A 144 -57.71 -13.30 32.47
N ASP A 145 -56.87 -12.80 33.42
CA ASP A 145 -56.98 -11.63 34.37
C ASP A 145 -58.07 -11.62 35.50
N VAL A 146 -58.08 -10.83 36.61
CA VAL A 146 -57.68 -9.42 36.96
C VAL A 146 -57.31 -9.19 38.49
N LEU A 147 -56.66 -8.04 38.81
CA LEU A 147 -56.31 -7.25 40.06
C LEU A 147 -57.25 -7.28 41.33
N SER A 148 -56.95 -6.75 42.58
CA SER A 148 -55.79 -6.07 43.27
C SER A 148 -55.94 -5.90 44.84
N GLU A 149 -54.85 -5.52 45.53
CA GLU A 149 -54.62 -4.83 46.87
C GLU A 149 -55.59 -4.87 48.09
N ILE A 150 -55.05 -5.15 49.32
CA ILE A 150 -55.53 -4.66 50.65
C ILE A 150 -54.37 -4.51 51.71
N LEU A 151 -54.16 -3.30 52.27
CA LEU A 151 -53.62 -2.84 53.61
C LEU A 151 -52.36 -3.45 54.31
N GLY A 152 -51.48 -2.58 54.88
CA GLY A 152 -50.77 -2.84 56.17
C GLY A 152 -49.31 -2.32 56.38
N LYS A 153 -49.02 -1.69 57.54
CA LYS A 153 -47.67 -1.35 58.14
C LYS A 153 -47.78 -1.44 59.69
N PRO A 154 -46.74 -1.30 60.57
CA PRO A 154 -45.28 -1.15 60.39
C PRO A 154 -44.34 -1.99 61.34
N SER A 155 -43.03 -1.95 61.05
CA SER A 155 -41.85 -1.85 61.97
C SER A 155 -41.45 -2.93 63.04
N SER A 156 -40.20 -3.40 62.89
CA SER A 156 -39.09 -3.39 63.88
C SER A 156 -38.52 -4.70 64.47
N SER A 157 -37.21 -4.63 64.80
CA SER A 157 -36.35 -5.59 65.53
C SER A 157 -35.82 -6.85 64.79
N ALA A 158 -34.60 -7.23 65.17
CA ALA A 158 -33.79 -8.37 64.75
C ALA A 158 -32.84 -8.70 65.95
N PRO A 159 -31.95 -9.73 65.94
CA PRO A 159 -31.61 -10.75 64.93
C PRO A 159 -31.58 -12.18 65.58
N PRO A 160 -30.69 -13.15 65.24
CA PRO A 160 -30.24 -13.67 63.93
C PRO A 160 -30.54 -15.19 63.73
N LYS A 161 -30.26 -15.71 62.52
CA LYS A 161 -30.01 -17.13 62.18
C LYS A 161 -31.07 -18.19 62.57
N LYS A 162 -31.85 -18.64 61.58
CA LYS A 162 -32.05 -20.10 61.34
C LYS A 162 -32.49 -20.43 59.91
N THR A 163 -32.33 -21.71 59.59
CA THR A 163 -32.64 -22.41 58.34
C THR A 163 -34.10 -22.28 57.88
N LEU A 164 -34.32 -22.26 56.55
CA LEU A 164 -35.61 -22.50 55.89
C LEU A 164 -35.43 -23.54 54.75
N PRO A 165 -36.51 -24.15 54.21
CA PRO A 165 -36.52 -25.57 53.84
C PRO A 165 -36.37 -25.89 52.34
N VAL A 166 -36.35 -27.20 52.06
CA VAL A 166 -36.16 -27.85 50.75
C VAL A 166 -37.38 -27.67 49.81
N PRO A 167 -37.19 -27.11 48.59
CA PRO A 167 -38.14 -27.20 47.47
C PRO A 167 -38.01 -28.56 46.71
N PRO A 168 -38.93 -28.90 45.78
CA PRO A 168 -39.12 -30.27 45.30
C PRO A 168 -37.97 -30.85 44.45
N GLY A 169 -37.93 -32.18 44.40
CA GLY A 169 -36.84 -32.95 43.77
C GLY A 169 -36.70 -32.76 42.25
N ARG A 170 -35.45 -32.80 41.79
CA ARG A 170 -35.09 -32.86 40.37
C ARG A 170 -35.35 -34.26 39.78
N PRO A 171 -35.55 -34.39 38.46
CA PRO A 171 -35.48 -35.69 37.78
C PRO A 171 -34.05 -36.28 37.87
N PRO A 172 -33.89 -37.62 37.84
CA PRO A 172 -32.61 -38.28 38.09
C PRO A 172 -31.73 -38.37 36.83
N SER A 173 -30.45 -37.96 36.95
CA SER A 173 -29.30 -38.48 36.19
C SER A 173 -28.02 -37.68 36.47
N ASP A 174 -27.56 -37.66 37.72
CA ASP A 174 -26.21 -37.14 38.00
C ASP A 174 -25.16 -38.17 37.55
N ILE A 175 -24.15 -37.75 36.78
CA ILE A 175 -23.15 -38.66 36.19
C ILE A 175 -22.35 -39.42 37.26
N HIS A 176 -22.32 -38.89 38.49
CA HIS A 176 -21.70 -39.55 39.63
C HIS A 176 -22.32 -40.90 40.01
N ASP A 177 -23.63 -41.10 39.81
CA ASP A 177 -24.30 -42.37 40.15
C ASP A 177 -23.93 -43.50 39.17
N ILE A 178 -23.62 -43.16 37.91
CA ILE A 178 -23.21 -44.11 36.87
C ILE A 178 -21.77 -44.62 37.09
N LEU A 179 -20.95 -43.86 37.84
CA LEU A 179 -19.52 -44.15 38.02
C LEU A 179 -19.18 -45.16 39.13
N GLY A 180 -20.16 -45.55 39.95
CA GLY A 180 -20.03 -46.60 40.97
C GLY A 180 -19.31 -46.17 42.25
N SER A 181 -19.75 -46.70 43.40
CA SER A 181 -19.30 -46.26 44.73
C SER A 181 -18.62 -47.37 45.56
N SER A 182 -17.37 -47.08 45.95
CA SER A 182 -16.59 -47.74 47.04
C SER A 182 -16.13 -49.20 46.83
N PRO A 183 -15.12 -49.70 47.59
CA PRO A 183 -14.10 -49.02 48.40
C PRO A 183 -12.63 -49.44 48.04
N SER A 184 -11.67 -49.02 48.88
CA SER A 184 -10.25 -49.44 48.98
C SER A 184 -9.24 -49.08 47.87
N GLU A 185 -8.36 -48.15 48.24
CA GLU A 185 -6.90 -48.09 48.05
C GLU A 185 -6.23 -48.02 46.66
N GLU A 186 -5.00 -47.46 46.73
CA GLU A 186 -4.01 -47.14 45.70
C GLU A 186 -4.38 -46.16 44.56
N SER A 187 -3.40 -45.29 44.22
CA SER A 187 -3.41 -44.34 43.11
C SER A 187 -4.52 -43.25 43.09
N SER A 188 -4.80 -42.59 44.21
CA SER A 188 -5.40 -41.24 44.19
C SER A 188 -4.49 -40.21 44.86
N LEU A 189 -4.17 -39.13 44.15
CA LEU A 189 -3.27 -38.07 44.66
C LEU A 189 -3.99 -37.08 45.60
N ALA A 190 -5.33 -37.18 45.67
CA ALA A 190 -6.20 -36.44 46.58
C ALA A 190 -5.83 -36.55 48.07
N GLY A 191 -5.10 -37.60 48.49
CA GLY A 191 -4.60 -37.73 49.87
C GLY A 191 -3.32 -36.93 50.17
N ARG A 192 -2.74 -36.21 49.20
CA ARG A 192 -1.40 -35.57 49.33
C ARG A 192 -1.37 -34.06 49.08
N GLY A 193 -2.52 -33.40 48.88
CA GLY A 193 -2.56 -31.98 48.56
C GLY A 193 -3.92 -31.32 48.68
N GLU A 194 -3.92 -29.98 48.61
CA GLU A 194 -5.11 -29.13 48.62
C GLU A 194 -5.79 -29.14 47.25
N VAL A 195 -7.10 -29.31 47.17
CA VAL A 195 -7.85 -29.23 45.89
C VAL A 195 -8.12 -27.76 45.57
N LEU A 196 -7.51 -27.25 44.49
CA LEU A 196 -7.67 -25.88 44.02
C LEU A 196 -8.93 -25.69 43.16
N ASP A 197 -9.31 -26.74 42.41
CA ASP A 197 -10.44 -26.73 41.49
C ASP A 197 -10.90 -28.16 41.14
N ALA A 198 -12.16 -28.31 40.73
CA ALA A 198 -12.72 -29.58 40.27
C ALA A 198 -13.93 -29.37 39.36
N TYR A 199 -13.90 -29.93 38.16
CA TYR A 199 -14.98 -29.84 37.18
C TYR A 199 -14.97 -31.06 36.24
N GLY A 200 -16.15 -31.55 35.85
CA GLY A 200 -16.27 -32.76 35.01
C GLY A 200 -15.52 -33.96 35.61
N ASN A 201 -14.64 -34.58 34.82
CA ASN A 201 -13.77 -35.67 35.26
C ASN A 201 -12.36 -35.21 35.71
N VAL A 202 -12.15 -33.93 35.99
CA VAL A 202 -10.86 -33.31 36.30
C VAL A 202 -10.80 -32.84 37.78
N ARG A 203 -9.62 -32.96 38.40
CA ARG A 203 -9.28 -32.28 39.67
C ARG A 203 -7.92 -31.60 39.56
N ILE A 204 -7.78 -30.42 40.16
CA ILE A 204 -6.52 -29.67 40.22
C ILE A 204 -6.05 -29.61 41.67
N ILE A 205 -4.86 -30.15 41.95
CA ILE A 205 -4.40 -30.48 43.31
C ILE A 205 -3.01 -29.88 43.58
N ARG A 206 -2.87 -29.07 44.63
CA ARG A 206 -1.58 -28.53 45.10
C ARG A 206 -0.94 -29.48 46.11
N VAL A 207 -0.06 -30.35 45.62
CA VAL A 207 0.73 -31.28 46.46
C VAL A 207 1.94 -30.55 47.08
N LYS A 208 2.19 -30.76 48.37
CA LYS A 208 3.31 -30.14 49.10
C LYS A 208 4.63 -30.79 48.68
N GLY A 209 5.51 -30.01 48.04
CA GLY A 209 6.82 -30.46 47.56
C GLY A 209 6.93 -30.59 46.04
N GLU A 210 5.80 -30.67 45.32
CA GLU A 210 5.79 -30.53 43.86
C GLU A 210 5.86 -29.03 43.48
N PRO A 211 6.66 -28.64 42.46
CA PRO A 211 6.79 -27.23 42.08
C PRO A 211 5.50 -26.69 41.45
N VAL A 212 4.79 -27.52 40.68
CA VAL A 212 3.55 -27.20 39.96
C VAL A 212 2.34 -27.93 40.56
N PRO A 213 1.09 -27.44 40.38
CA PRO A 213 -0.10 -28.23 40.70
C PRO A 213 -0.20 -29.49 39.82
N ILE A 214 -0.93 -30.49 40.31
CA ILE A 214 -1.26 -31.70 39.58
C ILE A 214 -2.65 -31.54 38.95
N TYR A 215 -2.76 -31.84 37.65
CA TYR A 215 -4.02 -31.90 36.91
C TYR A 215 -4.41 -33.38 36.73
N GLU A 216 -5.27 -33.88 37.62
CA GLU A 216 -5.69 -35.28 37.69
C GLU A 216 -6.92 -35.51 36.79
N VAL A 217 -6.71 -36.14 35.63
CA VAL A 217 -7.78 -36.64 34.76
C VAL A 217 -8.24 -38.00 35.27
N ARG A 218 -9.53 -38.13 35.60
CA ARG A 218 -10.14 -39.42 35.93
C ARG A 218 -10.59 -40.11 34.64
N PHE A 219 -9.97 -41.24 34.35
CA PHE A 219 -10.42 -42.19 33.32
C PHE A 219 -11.36 -43.24 33.95
N PRO A 220 -12.38 -43.75 33.22
CA PRO A 220 -13.14 -44.90 33.67
C PRO A 220 -12.22 -46.11 33.88
N LYS A 221 -12.26 -46.74 35.06
CA LYS A 221 -11.57 -48.02 35.26
C LYS A 221 -12.27 -49.10 34.42
N LEU A 222 -11.48 -49.88 33.68
CA LEU A 222 -11.93 -51.06 32.91
C LEU A 222 -11.47 -52.34 33.61
N SER A 223 -12.37 -53.32 33.75
CA SER A 223 -12.06 -54.66 34.26
C SER A 223 -11.12 -55.42 33.33
N ALA A 224 -10.52 -56.51 33.83
CA ALA A 224 -9.68 -57.38 33.03
C ALA A 224 -10.41 -58.10 31.87
N GLU A 225 -11.75 -58.11 31.89
CA GLU A 225 -12.61 -58.64 30.82
C GLU A 225 -12.96 -57.53 29.83
N GLU A 226 -13.35 -56.36 30.32
CA GLU A 226 -13.62 -55.17 29.51
C GLU A 226 -12.37 -54.77 28.69
N GLN A 227 -11.17 -54.87 29.25
CA GLN A 227 -9.90 -54.63 28.54
C GLN A 227 -9.59 -55.66 27.43
N ARG A 228 -10.24 -56.84 27.44
CA ARG A 228 -10.15 -57.84 26.36
C ARG A 228 -11.19 -57.56 25.29
N LEU A 229 -12.44 -57.29 25.70
CA LEU A 229 -13.52 -56.88 24.80
C LEU A 229 -13.14 -55.61 24.03
N PHE A 230 -12.64 -54.59 24.73
CA PHE A 230 -12.18 -53.32 24.17
C PHE A 230 -11.17 -53.52 23.03
N ARG A 231 -10.19 -54.41 23.21
CA ARG A 231 -9.20 -54.73 22.17
C ARG A 231 -9.83 -55.43 20.97
N ARG A 232 -10.59 -56.50 21.19
CA ARG A 232 -11.25 -57.24 20.09
C ARG A 232 -12.20 -56.34 19.29
N ILE A 233 -13.06 -55.56 19.96
CA ILE A 233 -13.99 -54.66 19.30
C ILE A 233 -13.23 -53.57 18.53
N LYS A 234 -12.13 -53.04 19.06
CA LYS A 234 -11.28 -52.07 18.33
C LYS A 234 -10.65 -52.68 17.08
N GLU A 235 -10.06 -53.87 17.19
CA GLU A 235 -9.44 -54.60 16.06
C GLU A 235 -10.48 -54.97 14.99
N ARG A 236 -11.65 -55.47 15.42
CA ARG A 236 -12.80 -55.77 14.57
C ARG A 236 -13.34 -54.52 13.89
N ALA A 237 -13.53 -53.42 14.62
CA ALA A 237 -14.03 -52.16 14.07
C ALA A 237 -13.06 -51.48 13.10
N ILE A 238 -11.74 -51.64 13.29
CA ILE A 238 -10.71 -51.21 12.31
C ILE A 238 -10.82 -52.01 10.99
N THR A 239 -11.33 -53.25 11.05
CA THR A 239 -11.40 -54.16 9.90
C THR A 239 -12.75 -54.12 9.18
N GLU A 240 -13.86 -54.03 9.92
CA GLU A 240 -15.24 -54.06 9.40
C GLU A 240 -15.74 -52.68 8.95
N ILE A 241 -15.25 -51.57 9.52
CA ILE A 241 -15.71 -50.22 9.16
C ILE A 241 -14.93 -49.70 7.94
N GLN A 242 -15.33 -50.14 6.74
CA GLN A 242 -14.80 -49.66 5.45
C GLN A 242 -15.31 -48.25 5.06
N ILE A 243 -15.55 -47.38 6.04
CA ILE A 243 -15.89 -45.97 5.82
C ILE A 243 -14.60 -45.17 5.98
N ASP A 244 -14.13 -44.56 4.89
CA ASP A 244 -13.03 -43.60 4.95
C ASP A 244 -13.42 -42.45 5.90
N PRO A 245 -12.69 -42.22 7.02
CA PRO A 245 -13.02 -41.16 7.95
C PRO A 245 -13.01 -39.76 7.32
N THR A 246 -12.24 -39.56 6.24
CA THR A 246 -12.15 -38.27 5.52
C THR A 246 -13.35 -38.01 4.62
N ALA A 247 -14.06 -39.06 4.18
CA ALA A 247 -15.27 -38.94 3.34
C ALA A 247 -16.49 -38.38 4.09
N ILE A 248 -16.42 -38.23 5.42
CA ILE A 248 -17.41 -37.50 6.23
C ILE A 248 -16.75 -36.20 6.75
N PRO A 249 -17.01 -35.03 6.13
CA PRO A 249 -16.35 -33.78 6.50
C PRO A 249 -16.65 -33.33 7.93
N ASN A 250 -17.90 -33.48 8.38
CA ASN A 250 -18.37 -33.03 9.69
C ASN A 250 -17.88 -33.96 10.82
N PRO A 251 -17.05 -33.49 11.77
CA PRO A 251 -16.53 -34.33 12.85
C PRO A 251 -17.60 -34.87 13.80
N GLU A 252 -18.71 -34.17 14.00
CA GLU A 252 -19.80 -34.67 14.87
C GLU A 252 -20.58 -35.81 14.22
N GLU A 253 -20.86 -35.71 12.91
CA GLU A 253 -21.53 -36.78 12.16
C GLU A 253 -20.61 -37.98 12.01
N ARG A 254 -19.32 -37.75 11.71
CA ARG A 254 -18.27 -38.78 11.73
C ARG A 254 -18.26 -39.51 13.08
N ARG A 255 -18.28 -38.77 14.20
CA ARG A 255 -18.36 -39.36 15.55
C ARG A 255 -19.66 -40.11 15.79
N LYS A 256 -20.83 -39.58 15.38
CA LYS A 256 -22.13 -40.27 15.51
C LYS A 256 -22.18 -41.59 14.74
N VAL A 257 -21.66 -41.63 13.50
CA VAL A 257 -21.61 -42.85 12.66
C VAL A 257 -20.73 -43.92 13.31
N PHE A 258 -19.48 -43.58 13.68
CA PHE A 258 -18.58 -44.52 14.35
C PHE A 258 -19.11 -44.96 15.72
N MET A 259 -19.75 -44.06 16.48
CA MET A 259 -20.40 -44.40 17.75
C MET A 259 -21.49 -45.45 17.58
N ASN A 260 -22.37 -45.28 16.59
CA ASN A 260 -23.47 -46.21 16.34
C ASN A 260 -22.96 -47.59 15.87
N ALA A 261 -21.93 -47.61 15.02
CA ALA A 261 -21.27 -48.85 14.59
C ALA A 261 -20.63 -49.61 15.77
N VAL A 262 -19.83 -48.92 16.58
CA VAL A 262 -19.15 -49.53 17.74
C VAL A 262 -20.15 -49.94 18.83
N LYS A 263 -21.17 -49.13 19.13
CA LYS A 263 -22.28 -49.52 20.04
C LYS A 263 -22.97 -50.80 19.58
N LYS A 264 -23.18 -50.99 18.27
CA LYS A 264 -23.76 -52.22 17.71
C LYS A 264 -22.84 -53.43 17.93
N MET A 265 -21.55 -53.32 17.62
CA MET A 265 -20.57 -54.40 17.84
C MET A 265 -20.48 -54.81 19.32
N ILE A 266 -20.51 -53.85 20.25
CA ILE A 266 -20.52 -54.15 21.70
C ILE A 266 -21.83 -54.81 22.12
N LYS A 267 -22.99 -54.37 21.59
CA LYS A 267 -24.29 -55.03 21.84
C LYS A 267 -24.34 -56.47 21.28
N GLU A 268 -23.60 -56.77 20.21
CA GLU A 268 -23.49 -58.12 19.66
C GLU A 268 -22.63 -59.05 20.53
N GLU A 269 -21.42 -58.63 20.93
CA GLU A 269 -20.51 -59.48 21.72
C GLU A 269 -20.79 -59.49 23.23
N ALA A 270 -21.38 -58.42 23.78
CA ALA A 270 -21.56 -58.25 25.22
C ALA A 270 -22.90 -57.57 25.60
N PRO A 271 -24.06 -58.16 25.23
CA PRO A 271 -25.39 -57.61 25.53
C PRO A 271 -25.74 -57.56 27.04
N HIS A 272 -24.89 -58.10 27.91
CA HIS A 272 -25.07 -58.10 29.36
C HIS A 272 -24.62 -56.80 30.04
N TYR A 273 -23.90 -55.91 29.35
CA TYR A 273 -23.59 -54.58 29.87
C TYR A 273 -24.80 -53.63 29.74
N SER A 274 -24.97 -52.74 30.71
CA SER A 274 -26.01 -51.71 30.64
C SER A 274 -25.75 -50.72 29.49
N GLU A 275 -26.82 -50.13 28.95
CA GLU A 275 -26.76 -49.15 27.85
C GLU A 275 -25.71 -48.05 28.11
N GLY A 276 -25.68 -47.49 29.33
CA GLY A 276 -24.69 -46.49 29.74
C GLY A 276 -23.25 -47.02 29.86
N ARG A 277 -23.03 -48.30 30.18
CA ARG A 277 -21.68 -48.89 30.16
C ARG A 277 -21.22 -49.19 28.74
N ILE A 278 -22.13 -49.61 27.86
CA ILE A 278 -21.90 -49.74 26.41
C ILE A 278 -21.56 -48.38 25.79
N GLU A 279 -22.24 -47.31 26.19
CA GLU A 279 -21.94 -45.92 25.80
C GLU A 279 -20.52 -45.50 26.20
N VAL A 280 -20.11 -45.75 27.45
CA VAL A 280 -18.75 -45.44 27.93
C VAL A 280 -17.69 -46.26 27.19
N LEU A 281 -17.91 -47.56 26.99
CA LEU A 281 -17.01 -48.43 26.24
C LEU A 281 -16.90 -47.97 24.78
N ALA A 282 -18.02 -47.64 24.14
CA ALA A 282 -18.06 -47.15 22.77
C ALA A 282 -17.31 -45.82 22.63
N ASP A 283 -17.54 -44.82 23.49
CA ASP A 283 -16.83 -43.54 23.39
C ASP A 283 -15.33 -43.69 23.66
N MET A 284 -14.91 -44.58 24.56
CA MET A 284 -13.48 -44.87 24.76
C MET A 284 -12.84 -45.56 23.54
N ILE A 285 -13.54 -46.46 22.83
CA ILE A 285 -13.05 -47.07 21.59
C ILE A 285 -13.01 -46.03 20.47
N VAL A 286 -14.07 -45.24 20.30
CA VAL A 286 -14.18 -44.18 19.30
C VAL A 286 -13.12 -43.09 19.52
N GLN A 287 -12.82 -42.70 20.76
CA GLN A 287 -11.69 -41.82 21.10
C GLN A 287 -10.32 -42.39 20.66
N GLN A 288 -10.13 -43.72 20.68
CA GLN A 288 -8.91 -44.34 20.17
C GLN A 288 -8.92 -44.62 18.66
N MET A 289 -10.09 -44.71 18.01
CA MET A 289 -10.22 -44.95 16.57
C MET A 289 -10.21 -43.66 15.76
N ILE A 290 -11.00 -42.65 16.16
CA ILE A 290 -11.15 -41.38 15.44
C ILE A 290 -10.63 -40.14 16.20
N GLY A 291 -10.26 -40.27 17.48
CA GLY A 291 -9.73 -39.18 18.30
C GLY A 291 -8.22 -39.24 18.58
N TYR A 292 -7.80 -38.51 19.62
CA TYR A 292 -6.40 -38.35 20.08
C TYR A 292 -6.07 -39.27 21.28
N GLY A 293 -6.89 -40.29 21.55
CA GLY A 293 -6.65 -41.28 22.61
C GLY A 293 -6.58 -40.65 24.00
N LYS A 294 -5.47 -40.87 24.73
CA LYS A 294 -5.29 -40.34 26.10
C LYS A 294 -5.32 -38.80 26.18
N LEU A 295 -5.13 -38.09 25.07
CA LEU A 295 -5.15 -36.62 25.02
C LEU A 295 -6.56 -36.03 24.83
N ASP A 296 -7.57 -36.80 24.41
CA ASP A 296 -8.93 -36.30 24.14
C ASP A 296 -9.53 -35.45 25.28
N PRO A 297 -9.44 -35.87 26.57
CA PRO A 297 -9.95 -35.07 27.68
C PRO A 297 -9.25 -33.71 27.84
N LEU A 298 -7.97 -33.62 27.46
CA LEU A 298 -7.20 -32.38 27.50
C LEU A 298 -7.55 -31.47 26.31
N VAL A 299 -7.63 -32.06 25.11
CA VAL A 299 -8.00 -31.33 23.88
C VAL A 299 -9.43 -30.77 23.98
N ARG A 300 -10.33 -31.42 24.72
CA ARG A 300 -11.71 -30.94 24.93
C ARG A 300 -11.86 -29.92 26.07
N ASP A 301 -10.88 -29.72 26.95
CA ASP A 301 -10.99 -28.74 28.05
C ASP A 301 -10.56 -27.34 27.59
N ASP A 302 -11.51 -26.40 27.51
CA ASP A 302 -11.24 -25.01 27.11
C ASP A 302 -10.57 -24.18 28.21
N ASN A 303 -10.49 -24.70 29.45
CA ASN A 303 -9.67 -24.11 30.51
C ASN A 303 -8.16 -24.36 30.29
N LEU A 304 -7.78 -25.22 29.33
CA LEU A 304 -6.41 -25.39 28.89
C LEU A 304 -6.06 -24.48 27.71
N GLU A 305 -4.82 -23.98 27.74
CA GLU A 305 -4.20 -23.10 26.74
C GLU A 305 -3.10 -23.84 25.95
N GLU A 306 -2.45 -24.83 26.57
CA GLU A 306 -1.35 -25.59 25.97
C GLU A 306 -1.26 -27.01 26.57
N ILE A 307 -0.93 -28.01 25.76
CA ILE A 307 -0.78 -29.43 26.13
C ILE A 307 0.57 -29.90 25.60
N MET A 308 1.42 -30.49 26.46
CA MET A 308 2.83 -30.76 26.19
C MET A 308 3.19 -32.21 26.54
N VAL A 309 3.41 -33.02 25.50
CA VAL A 309 3.99 -34.37 25.57
C VAL A 309 5.49 -34.24 25.36
N ILE A 310 6.29 -34.61 26.37
CA ILE A 310 7.73 -34.30 26.47
C ILE A 310 8.66 -35.54 26.35
N GLY A 311 8.24 -36.52 25.55
CA GLY A 311 8.89 -37.82 25.40
C GLY A 311 8.21 -38.96 26.17
N THR A 312 8.77 -40.15 26.02
CA THR A 312 8.20 -41.43 26.51
C THR A 312 8.51 -41.65 27.99
N ASN A 313 7.63 -42.37 28.70
CA ASN A 313 7.66 -42.61 30.16
C ASN A 313 7.69 -41.33 31.03
N ARG A 314 7.29 -40.18 30.46
CA ARG A 314 7.19 -38.89 31.14
C ARG A 314 5.72 -38.44 31.27
N PRO A 315 5.36 -37.68 32.32
CA PRO A 315 4.02 -37.12 32.44
C PRO A 315 3.78 -36.02 31.41
N VAL A 316 2.58 -36.00 30.83
CA VAL A 316 2.11 -34.88 30.00
C VAL A 316 1.94 -33.65 30.90
N TYR A 317 2.37 -32.49 30.43
CA TYR A 317 2.16 -31.20 31.09
C TYR A 317 1.06 -30.41 30.39
N VAL A 318 0.38 -29.52 31.12
CA VAL A 318 -0.64 -28.63 30.57
C VAL A 318 -0.52 -27.23 31.14
N TRP A 319 -0.80 -26.20 30.33
CA TRP A 319 -0.96 -24.83 30.80
C TRP A 319 -2.44 -24.54 31.02
N HIS A 320 -2.86 -24.49 32.28
CA HIS A 320 -4.24 -24.17 32.66
C HIS A 320 -4.41 -22.66 32.81
N ARG A 321 -5.40 -22.06 32.14
CA ARG A 321 -5.61 -20.59 32.06
C ARG A 321 -5.67 -19.89 33.43
N ARG A 322 -6.21 -20.57 34.46
CA ARG A 322 -6.30 -20.08 35.85
C ARG A 322 -5.10 -20.44 36.74
N PHE A 323 -4.37 -21.52 36.46
CA PHE A 323 -3.37 -22.09 37.38
C PHE A 323 -1.94 -22.16 36.81
N ASN A 324 -1.75 -21.75 35.55
CA ASN A 324 -0.50 -21.82 34.79
C ASN A 324 -0.07 -23.29 34.55
N MET A 325 1.23 -23.56 34.49
CA MET A 325 1.78 -24.90 34.28
C MET A 325 1.34 -25.90 35.37
N CYS A 326 0.75 -27.02 34.94
CA CYS A 326 0.34 -28.15 35.76
C CYS A 326 0.90 -29.47 35.18
N LYS A 327 1.18 -30.43 36.06
CA LYS A 327 1.66 -31.79 35.73
C LYS A 327 0.47 -32.75 35.70
N THR A 328 0.24 -33.51 34.63
CA THR A 328 -0.88 -34.46 34.60
C THR A 328 -0.52 -35.84 35.17
N ASN A 329 -1.53 -36.69 35.34
CA ASN A 329 -1.39 -38.12 35.59
C ASN A 329 -1.33 -38.97 34.30
N ILE A 330 -1.24 -38.35 33.11
CA ILE A 330 -1.19 -39.06 31.82
C ILE A 330 0.27 -39.33 31.45
N VAL A 331 0.58 -40.60 31.15
CA VAL A 331 1.92 -41.07 30.73
C VAL A 331 1.76 -42.01 29.52
N PHE A 332 2.70 -41.91 28.60
CA PHE A 332 2.84 -42.84 27.47
C PHE A 332 4.02 -43.81 27.74
N PRO A 333 3.78 -45.13 27.82
CA PRO A 333 4.84 -46.11 28.12
C PRO A 333 5.70 -46.45 26.90
N GLU A 334 5.17 -46.27 25.68
CA GLU A 334 5.80 -46.61 24.41
C GLU A 334 5.68 -45.45 23.41
N ASP A 335 6.77 -45.15 22.70
CA ASP A 335 6.83 -44.18 21.59
C ASP A 335 5.70 -44.39 20.57
N LYS A 336 5.33 -45.66 20.34
CA LYS A 336 4.29 -46.06 19.39
C LYS A 336 2.92 -45.45 19.71
N GLU A 337 2.57 -45.22 20.98
CA GLU A 337 1.32 -44.51 21.30
C GLU A 337 1.37 -43.05 20.81
N ILE A 338 2.52 -42.38 20.97
CA ILE A 338 2.71 -40.98 20.58
C ILE A 338 2.83 -40.85 19.05
N LEU A 339 3.59 -41.74 18.40
CA LEU A 339 3.74 -41.79 16.94
C LEU A 339 2.38 -41.98 16.24
N ASN A 340 1.50 -42.85 16.74
CA ASN A 340 0.16 -43.02 16.17
C ASN A 340 -0.67 -41.72 16.21
N ILE A 341 -0.50 -40.89 17.25
CA ILE A 341 -1.17 -39.59 17.35
C ILE A 341 -0.54 -38.58 16.37
N ILE A 342 0.79 -38.55 16.28
CA ILE A 342 1.54 -37.68 15.36
C ILE A 342 1.21 -38.00 13.89
N GLU A 343 1.26 -39.27 13.50
CA GLU A 343 0.88 -39.73 12.17
C GLU A 343 -0.59 -39.42 11.85
N ARG A 344 -1.49 -39.57 12.82
CA ARG A 344 -2.91 -39.20 12.64
C ARG A 344 -3.04 -37.72 12.30
N ILE A 345 -2.44 -36.86 13.12
CA ILE A 345 -2.47 -35.40 12.94
C ILE A 345 -1.89 -35.05 11.57
N ALA A 346 -0.75 -35.62 11.20
CA ALA A 346 -0.14 -35.42 9.89
C ALA A 346 -1.08 -35.79 8.73
N ARG A 347 -1.72 -36.97 8.78
CA ARG A 347 -2.68 -37.39 7.74
C ARG A 347 -3.91 -36.49 7.68
N GLU A 348 -4.49 -36.10 8.81
CA GLU A 348 -5.69 -35.25 8.88
C GLU A 348 -5.42 -33.81 8.41
N VAL A 349 -4.19 -33.31 8.54
CA VAL A 349 -3.76 -31.97 8.05
C VAL A 349 -3.03 -32.01 6.70
N GLY A 350 -3.03 -33.15 6.00
CA GLY A 350 -2.40 -33.31 4.69
C GLY A 350 -0.87 -33.17 4.66
N ARG A 351 -0.19 -33.38 5.78
CA ARG A 351 1.28 -33.31 5.91
C ARG A 351 1.89 -34.69 6.14
N ARG A 352 3.22 -34.78 5.99
CA ARG A 352 4.02 -35.99 6.18
C ARG A 352 5.08 -35.74 7.24
N ILE A 353 5.31 -36.75 8.09
CA ILE A 353 6.36 -36.78 9.11
C ILE A 353 6.96 -38.18 9.15
N ASP A 354 8.27 -38.26 9.02
CA ASP A 354 9.07 -39.50 9.04
C ASP A 354 10.54 -39.17 9.33
N GLN A 355 11.45 -40.14 9.25
CA GLN A 355 12.87 -39.92 9.58
C GLN A 355 13.60 -38.94 8.63
N GLN A 356 13.05 -38.62 7.45
CA GLN A 356 13.58 -37.60 6.54
C GLN A 356 12.96 -36.22 6.79
N SER A 357 11.72 -36.18 7.29
CA SER A 357 11.03 -34.96 7.75
C SER A 357 10.53 -35.12 9.19
N PRO A 358 11.43 -35.12 10.20
CA PRO A 358 11.10 -35.47 11.59
C PRO A 358 10.43 -34.34 12.40
N LEU A 359 10.00 -33.26 11.73
CA LEU A 359 9.35 -32.08 12.32
C LEU A 359 7.98 -31.88 11.66
N LEU A 360 6.95 -31.63 12.46
CA LEU A 360 5.59 -31.35 11.99
C LEU A 360 5.05 -30.10 12.69
N ASP A 361 4.90 -29.02 11.93
CA ASP A 361 4.06 -27.88 12.31
C ASP A 361 2.78 -27.90 11.47
N ALA A 362 1.65 -27.81 12.15
CA ALA A 362 0.32 -28.00 11.58
C ALA A 362 -0.80 -27.28 12.37
N ARG A 363 -1.99 -27.23 11.78
CA ARG A 363 -3.21 -26.68 12.38
C ARG A 363 -4.33 -27.72 12.35
N LEU A 364 -4.95 -27.97 13.49
CA LEU A 364 -6.06 -28.92 13.64
C LEU A 364 -7.41 -28.33 13.18
N PRO A 365 -8.43 -29.16 12.89
CA PRO A 365 -9.77 -28.68 12.49
C PRO A 365 -10.53 -27.85 13.53
N ASP A 366 -10.15 -27.90 14.81
CA ASP A 366 -10.66 -27.01 15.87
C ASP A 366 -9.98 -25.62 15.87
N GLY A 367 -9.01 -25.42 14.98
CA GLY A 367 -8.20 -24.22 14.86
C GLY A 367 -6.91 -24.23 15.69
N SER A 368 -6.68 -25.21 16.57
CA SER A 368 -5.52 -25.31 17.46
C SER A 368 -4.21 -25.52 16.68
N ARG A 369 -3.10 -24.92 17.14
CA ARG A 369 -1.77 -25.17 16.55
C ARG A 369 -1.16 -26.44 17.13
N VAL A 370 -0.47 -27.24 16.32
CA VAL A 370 0.33 -28.39 16.76
C VAL A 370 1.74 -28.29 16.22
N ASN A 371 2.71 -28.39 17.13
CA ASN A 371 4.09 -28.76 16.83
C ASN A 371 4.33 -30.20 17.31
N ALA A 372 5.02 -31.03 16.53
CA ALA A 372 5.46 -32.35 16.93
C ALA A 372 6.83 -32.69 16.36
N THR A 373 7.62 -33.49 17.11
CA THR A 373 8.96 -33.92 16.68
C THR A 373 9.20 -35.40 17.00
N ILE A 374 9.93 -36.10 16.13
CA ILE A 374 10.23 -37.53 16.29
C ILE A 374 11.75 -37.81 16.30
N PRO A 375 12.19 -38.97 16.83
CA PRO A 375 13.58 -39.40 16.75
C PRO A 375 14.08 -39.44 15.29
N PRO A 376 15.33 -39.04 15.00
CA PRO A 376 16.42 -38.80 15.97
C PRO A 376 16.47 -37.40 16.58
N ILE A 377 15.61 -36.44 16.20
CA ILE A 377 15.67 -35.07 16.74
C ILE A 377 15.21 -35.01 18.20
N SER A 378 14.13 -35.73 18.55
CA SER A 378 13.69 -35.88 19.94
C SER A 378 14.37 -37.08 20.62
N LEU A 379 15.44 -36.79 21.37
CA LEU A 379 16.29 -37.79 22.03
C LEU A 379 15.56 -38.65 23.08
N ASP A 380 14.53 -38.09 23.73
CA ASP A 380 13.75 -38.74 24.80
C ASP A 380 12.46 -39.41 24.29
N GLY A 381 12.39 -39.69 22.99
CA GLY A 381 11.19 -40.15 22.31
C GLY A 381 10.27 -38.98 21.85
N PRO A 382 9.19 -39.28 21.09
CA PRO A 382 8.40 -38.27 20.39
C PRO A 382 7.77 -37.20 21.28
N THR A 383 7.67 -35.97 20.76
CA THR A 383 7.07 -34.82 21.43
C THR A 383 5.85 -34.29 20.68
N ILE A 384 4.89 -33.72 21.42
CA ILE A 384 3.72 -33.00 20.86
C ILE A 384 3.45 -31.79 21.74
N THR A 385 3.33 -30.60 21.15
CA THR A 385 2.82 -29.39 21.79
C THR A 385 1.57 -28.92 21.05
N ILE A 386 0.41 -28.98 21.70
CA ILE A 386 -0.88 -28.51 21.18
C ILE A 386 -1.21 -27.18 21.87
N ARG A 387 -1.31 -26.08 21.13
CA ARG A 387 -1.75 -24.77 21.65
C ARG A 387 -3.22 -24.53 21.29
N LYS A 388 -4.04 -24.36 22.33
CA LYS A 388 -5.50 -24.20 22.26
C LYS A 388 -5.96 -22.75 22.33
N PHE A 389 -6.84 -22.37 21.41
CA PHE A 389 -7.61 -21.13 21.49
C PHE A 389 -8.84 -21.29 22.41
N LYS A 390 -9.37 -20.17 22.93
CA LYS A 390 -10.62 -20.17 23.72
C LYS A 390 -11.79 -20.06 22.73
N LYS A 391 -12.77 -20.97 22.83
CA LYS A 391 -13.92 -21.07 21.90
C LYS A 391 -14.84 -19.84 21.90
N ASP A 392 -14.92 -19.17 23.05
CA ASP A 392 -15.46 -17.82 23.20
C ASP A 392 -14.24 -16.94 23.57
N PRO A 393 -13.82 -15.93 22.80
CA PRO A 393 -12.68 -15.09 23.16
C PRO A 393 -12.96 -14.25 24.42
N LEU A 394 -11.97 -13.53 24.94
CA LEU A 394 -12.22 -12.51 25.98
C LEU A 394 -12.67 -11.21 25.30
N THR A 395 -13.71 -10.57 25.85
CA THR A 395 -14.24 -9.30 25.33
C THR A 395 -13.64 -8.09 26.03
N ILE A 396 -13.92 -6.89 25.52
CA ILE A 396 -13.57 -5.63 26.19
C ILE A 396 -14.14 -5.57 27.62
N ILE A 397 -15.32 -6.16 27.85
CA ILE A 397 -15.97 -6.24 29.17
C ILE A 397 -15.18 -7.13 30.13
N ASP A 398 -14.61 -8.25 29.68
CA ASP A 398 -13.68 -9.05 30.49
C ASP A 398 -12.39 -8.28 30.81
N LEU A 399 -11.83 -7.55 29.83
CA LEU A 399 -10.62 -6.76 30.05
C LEU A 399 -10.83 -5.67 31.11
N ILE A 400 -12.00 -5.02 31.12
CA ILE A 400 -12.38 -4.06 32.18
C ILE A 400 -12.60 -4.78 33.52
N LYS A 401 -13.38 -5.88 33.55
CA LYS A 401 -13.65 -6.65 34.78
C LYS A 401 -12.39 -7.26 35.42
N TYR A 402 -11.33 -7.51 34.65
CA TYR A 402 -10.02 -7.92 35.16
C TYR A 402 -9.11 -6.76 35.59
N GLY A 403 -9.52 -5.50 35.37
CA GLY A 403 -8.73 -4.29 35.63
C GLY A 403 -7.57 -4.10 34.65
N THR A 404 -7.69 -4.60 33.42
CA THR A 404 -6.65 -4.46 32.39
C THR A 404 -6.62 -3.03 31.81
N ILE A 405 -7.82 -2.42 31.75
CA ILE A 405 -8.18 -1.05 31.35
C ILE A 405 -9.42 -0.63 32.17
N SER A 406 -9.79 0.66 32.15
CA SER A 406 -11.04 1.16 32.76
C SER A 406 -12.16 1.35 31.71
N PRO A 407 -13.44 1.57 32.11
CA PRO A 407 -14.52 1.91 31.19
C PRO A 407 -14.23 3.17 30.35
N GLU A 408 -13.67 4.22 30.95
CA GLU A 408 -13.31 5.47 30.27
C GLU A 408 -12.30 5.21 29.14
N ILE A 409 -11.28 4.41 29.41
CA ILE A 409 -10.22 4.09 28.46
C ILE A 409 -10.75 3.17 27.35
N ALA A 410 -11.65 2.24 27.68
CA ALA A 410 -12.32 1.42 26.68
C ALA A 410 -13.22 2.26 25.75
N ALA A 411 -13.95 3.25 26.29
CA ALA A 411 -14.76 4.17 25.50
C ALA A 411 -13.92 5.15 24.65
N PHE A 412 -12.81 5.65 25.18
CA PHE A 412 -11.81 6.43 24.44
C PHE A 412 -11.22 5.60 23.28
N PHE A 413 -10.86 4.33 23.52
CA PHE A 413 -10.44 3.41 22.47
C PHE A 413 -11.55 3.11 21.46
N TRP A 414 -12.82 3.04 21.89
CA TRP A 414 -13.95 2.89 20.97
C TRP A 414 -14.02 4.08 20.01
N VAL A 415 -14.03 5.33 20.51
CA VAL A 415 -14.02 6.54 19.65
C VAL A 415 -12.80 6.58 18.71
N LEU A 416 -11.64 6.13 19.17
CA LEU A 416 -10.43 6.05 18.34
C LEU A 416 -10.53 4.97 17.24
N VAL A 417 -11.07 3.78 17.54
CA VAL A 417 -11.29 2.73 16.53
C VAL A 417 -12.37 3.17 15.54
N ASP A 418 -13.48 3.69 16.03
CA ASP A 418 -14.61 4.23 15.28
C ASP A 418 -14.15 5.29 14.25
N GLY A 419 -13.47 6.34 14.71
CA GLY A 419 -13.02 7.43 13.85
C GLY A 419 -14.13 8.39 13.42
N LEU A 420 -15.34 8.23 13.97
CA LEU A 420 -16.52 9.07 13.76
C LEU A 420 -16.81 9.29 12.27
N GLY A 421 -16.67 8.23 11.47
CA GLY A 421 -16.85 8.22 10.02
C GLY A 421 -15.80 8.97 9.18
N VAL A 422 -14.86 9.71 9.80
CA VAL A 422 -13.92 10.58 9.05
C VAL A 422 -12.47 10.11 9.10
N LYS A 423 -11.92 9.84 10.29
CA LYS A 423 -10.53 9.36 10.46
C LYS A 423 -10.42 8.35 11.62
N PRO A 424 -10.53 7.04 11.36
CA PRO A 424 -10.15 6.03 12.36
C PRO A 424 -8.67 6.19 12.74
N ALA A 425 -8.39 6.03 14.02
CA ALA A 425 -7.04 6.12 14.55
C ALA A 425 -6.27 4.83 14.27
N ASN A 426 -5.01 5.01 13.92
CA ASN A 426 -4.12 3.89 13.69
C ASN A 426 -3.50 3.43 15.02
N ILE A 427 -3.75 2.18 15.39
CA ILE A 427 -3.44 1.66 16.72
C ILE A 427 -2.47 0.49 16.64
N LEU A 428 -1.36 0.61 17.36
CA LEU A 428 -0.36 -0.42 17.58
C LEU A 428 -0.52 -0.96 19.00
N VAL A 429 -0.75 -2.27 19.14
CA VAL A 429 -0.74 -2.95 20.44
C VAL A 429 0.62 -3.60 20.63
N ALA A 430 1.35 -3.25 21.70
CA ALA A 430 2.70 -3.75 21.99
C ALA A 430 2.83 -4.32 23.40
N GLY A 431 3.80 -5.22 23.57
CA GLY A 431 3.98 -6.01 24.79
C GLY A 431 4.76 -7.30 24.52
N GLY A 432 5.36 -7.86 25.59
CA GLY A 432 6.05 -9.14 25.53
C GLY A 432 5.15 -10.36 25.26
N THR A 433 5.75 -11.53 25.07
CA THR A 433 5.02 -12.78 24.79
C THR A 433 4.05 -13.13 25.93
N GLY A 434 2.82 -13.48 25.58
CA GLY A 434 1.77 -13.82 26.55
C GLY A 434 1.18 -12.62 27.34
N SER A 435 1.56 -11.37 27.03
CA SER A 435 1.03 -10.18 27.72
C SER A 435 -0.44 -9.89 27.45
N GLY A 436 -1.00 -10.41 26.35
CA GLY A 436 -2.41 -10.24 25.97
C GLY A 436 -2.64 -9.49 24.65
N LYS A 437 -1.57 -9.14 23.89
CA LYS A 437 -1.68 -8.33 22.65
C LYS A 437 -2.83 -8.75 21.72
N THR A 438 -2.86 -10.01 21.28
CA THR A 438 -3.90 -10.52 20.37
C THR A 438 -5.29 -10.42 21.01
N THR A 439 -5.41 -10.59 22.33
CA THR A 439 -6.67 -10.42 23.07
C THR A 439 -7.15 -8.98 23.12
N MET A 440 -6.23 -8.02 23.29
CA MET A 440 -6.52 -6.58 23.20
C MET A 440 -6.92 -6.21 21.77
N LEU A 441 -6.15 -6.66 20.76
CA LEU A 441 -6.44 -6.45 19.34
C LEU A 441 -7.83 -7.01 18.96
N ASN A 442 -8.17 -8.20 19.45
CA ASN A 442 -9.48 -8.82 19.26
C ASN A 442 -10.62 -8.03 19.95
N SER A 443 -10.34 -7.42 21.10
CA SER A 443 -11.32 -6.59 21.83
C SER A 443 -11.55 -5.25 21.14
N LEU A 444 -10.49 -4.62 20.63
CA LEU A 444 -10.57 -3.39 19.84
C LEU A 444 -11.28 -3.63 18.51
N GLY A 445 -11.07 -4.78 17.87
CA GLY A 445 -11.79 -5.18 16.65
C GLY A 445 -13.30 -5.37 16.82
N MET A 446 -13.83 -5.36 18.06
CA MET A 446 -15.28 -5.33 18.32
C MET A 446 -15.88 -3.93 18.12
N PHE A 447 -15.06 -2.87 18.18
CA PHE A 447 -15.47 -1.48 17.99
C PHE A 447 -15.43 -1.00 16.53
N ILE A 448 -15.08 -1.89 15.59
CA ILE A 448 -15.10 -1.57 14.16
C ILE A 448 -16.55 -1.45 13.68
N PRO A 449 -16.94 -0.36 12.98
CA PRO A 449 -18.29 -0.21 12.45
C PRO A 449 -18.70 -1.38 11.53
N PRO A 450 -19.94 -1.88 11.60
CA PRO A 450 -20.36 -3.09 10.88
C PRO A 450 -20.41 -2.93 9.34
N SER A 451 -20.35 -1.70 8.85
CA SER A 451 -20.29 -1.37 7.41
C SER A 451 -18.91 -1.58 6.78
N GLU A 452 -17.85 -1.70 7.59
CA GLU A 452 -16.47 -1.75 7.10
C GLU A 452 -15.99 -3.16 6.75
N ARG A 453 -15.23 -3.28 5.65
CA ARG A 453 -14.57 -4.51 5.22
C ARG A 453 -13.27 -4.72 5.98
N VAL A 454 -13.24 -5.75 6.82
CA VAL A 454 -12.08 -6.12 7.65
C VAL A 454 -11.31 -7.26 7.01
N ILE A 455 -9.98 -7.13 6.92
CA ILE A 455 -9.09 -8.22 6.52
C ILE A 455 -8.07 -8.48 7.63
N THR A 456 -8.08 -9.68 8.21
CA THR A 456 -7.06 -10.12 9.19
C THR A 456 -5.96 -10.92 8.49
N ILE A 457 -4.71 -10.70 8.90
CA ILE A 457 -3.51 -11.37 8.38
C ILE A 457 -2.71 -11.90 9.57
N GLU A 458 -2.51 -13.22 9.65
CA GLU A 458 -2.00 -13.86 10.86
C GLU A 458 -1.09 -15.05 10.53
N ASP A 459 -0.04 -15.32 11.34
CA ASP A 459 0.79 -16.55 11.20
C ASP A 459 -0.01 -17.84 11.47
N THR A 460 -1.07 -17.71 12.26
CA THR A 460 -2.17 -18.67 12.34
C THR A 460 -3.38 -17.87 12.79
N ALA A 461 -4.56 -18.08 12.22
CA ALA A 461 -5.69 -17.17 12.46
C ALA A 461 -6.30 -17.33 13.87
N GLU A 462 -5.84 -16.53 14.84
CA GLU A 462 -6.28 -16.51 16.25
C GLU A 462 -7.48 -15.57 16.47
N LEU A 463 -7.58 -14.49 15.68
CA LEU A 463 -8.63 -13.48 15.82
C LEU A 463 -10.02 -14.05 15.51
N GLN A 464 -10.99 -13.59 16.28
CA GLN A 464 -12.42 -13.91 16.27
C GLN A 464 -13.18 -12.59 16.46
N LEU A 465 -13.64 -11.99 15.36
CA LEU A 465 -14.24 -10.64 15.35
C LEU A 465 -15.74 -10.70 15.07
N PRO A 466 -16.58 -9.86 15.72
CA PRO A 466 -18.04 -9.87 15.55
C PRO A 466 -18.51 -9.01 14.35
N VAL A 467 -17.74 -9.00 13.26
CA VAL A 467 -18.00 -8.25 12.03
C VAL A 467 -18.40 -9.19 10.89
N GLU A 468 -19.30 -8.72 10.01
CA GLU A 468 -19.88 -9.56 8.95
C GLU A 468 -19.00 -9.59 7.70
N HIS A 469 -18.47 -8.43 7.26
CA HIS A 469 -17.68 -8.32 6.03
C HIS A 469 -16.19 -8.63 6.25
N TRP A 470 -15.91 -9.83 6.78
CA TRP A 470 -14.58 -10.24 7.23
C TRP A 470 -13.91 -11.23 6.27
N VAL A 471 -12.65 -10.95 5.90
CA VAL A 471 -11.75 -11.90 5.23
C VAL A 471 -10.60 -12.26 6.16
N ARG A 472 -10.23 -13.55 6.18
CA ARG A 472 -9.15 -14.10 7.00
C ARG A 472 -8.05 -14.65 6.10
N LEU A 473 -6.82 -14.18 6.29
CA LEU A 473 -5.63 -14.63 5.58
C LEU A 473 -4.62 -15.21 6.58
N GLU A 474 -3.99 -16.30 6.19
CA GLU A 474 -3.08 -17.10 7.03
C GLU A 474 -1.80 -17.38 6.24
N THR A 475 -0.63 -17.19 6.86
CA THR A 475 0.66 -17.41 6.17
C THR A 475 0.86 -18.89 5.83
N ARG A 476 1.66 -19.17 4.80
CA ARG A 476 1.98 -20.55 4.40
C ARG A 476 3.49 -20.73 4.33
N PRO A 477 4.12 -21.56 5.20
CA PRO A 477 5.54 -21.88 5.06
C PRO A 477 5.78 -22.69 3.77
N PRO A 478 7.02 -22.73 3.25
CA PRO A 478 7.35 -23.48 2.04
C PRO A 478 7.05 -24.98 2.17
N ASN A 479 6.85 -25.63 1.03
CA ASN A 479 6.82 -27.09 0.96
C ASN A 479 8.23 -27.69 1.12
N LEU A 480 8.33 -29.02 1.15
CA LEU A 480 9.60 -29.75 1.30
C LEU A 480 10.59 -29.54 0.12
N GLU A 481 10.16 -28.95 -1.00
CA GLU A 481 11.03 -28.54 -2.11
C GLU A 481 11.50 -27.07 -2.01
N GLY A 482 11.18 -26.37 -0.92
CA GLY A 482 11.47 -24.94 -0.76
C GLY A 482 10.56 -24.01 -1.58
N LYS A 483 9.40 -24.50 -2.06
CA LYS A 483 8.50 -23.77 -2.97
C LYS A 483 7.16 -23.45 -2.34
N GLY A 484 6.51 -22.42 -2.87
CA GLY A 484 5.13 -22.09 -2.52
C GLY A 484 4.94 -21.51 -1.12
N GLU A 485 5.99 -20.93 -0.54
CA GLU A 485 5.85 -20.03 0.60
C GLU A 485 4.92 -18.86 0.26
N VAL A 486 4.18 -18.37 1.26
CA VAL A 486 3.39 -17.15 1.22
C VAL A 486 3.61 -16.46 2.56
N THR A 487 4.46 -15.44 2.57
CA THR A 487 4.86 -14.72 3.78
C THR A 487 3.78 -13.77 4.25
N MET A 488 3.92 -13.22 5.46
CA MET A 488 3.01 -12.18 5.93
C MET A 488 3.13 -10.90 5.09
N ASP A 489 4.32 -10.61 4.56
CA ASP A 489 4.59 -9.48 3.67
C ASP A 489 3.83 -9.62 2.34
N ASP A 490 3.83 -10.81 1.74
CA ASP A 490 3.05 -11.12 0.53
C ASP A 490 1.54 -10.95 0.76
N LEU A 491 1.05 -11.37 1.93
CA LEU A 491 -0.36 -11.20 2.29
C LEU A 491 -0.71 -9.73 2.50
N VAL A 492 0.14 -8.94 3.18
CA VAL A 492 -0.08 -7.48 3.33
C VAL A 492 -0.11 -6.80 1.97
N LYS A 493 0.86 -7.07 1.08
CA LYS A 493 0.88 -6.58 -0.32
C LYS A 493 -0.41 -6.95 -1.05
N ASN A 494 -0.88 -8.19 -0.89
CA ASN A 494 -2.11 -8.66 -1.51
C ASN A 494 -3.36 -7.94 -0.95
N THR A 495 -3.44 -7.66 0.36
CA THR A 495 -4.61 -6.96 0.93
C THR A 495 -4.82 -5.57 0.35
N LEU A 496 -3.78 -4.85 -0.06
CA LEU A 496 -3.91 -3.55 -0.74
C LEU A 496 -4.69 -3.64 -2.09
N ARG A 497 -4.82 -4.86 -2.65
CA ARG A 497 -5.62 -5.16 -3.85
C ARG A 497 -7.05 -5.62 -3.52
N MET A 498 -7.36 -5.92 -2.25
CA MET A 498 -8.62 -6.56 -1.82
C MET A 498 -9.69 -5.58 -1.27
N ARG A 499 -9.46 -4.26 -1.45
CA ARG A 499 -10.31 -3.15 -0.95
C ARG A 499 -10.67 -3.25 0.55
N PRO A 500 -9.70 -3.37 1.48
CA PRO A 500 -9.96 -3.32 2.92
C PRO A 500 -10.29 -1.89 3.37
N ASP A 501 -11.25 -1.75 4.27
CA ASP A 501 -11.41 -0.55 5.11
C ASP A 501 -10.54 -0.70 6.38
N ARG A 502 -10.33 -1.94 6.86
CA ARG A 502 -9.37 -2.27 7.93
C ARG A 502 -8.45 -3.41 7.51
N ILE A 503 -7.15 -3.21 7.71
CA ILE A 503 -6.14 -4.28 7.70
C ILE A 503 -5.70 -4.50 9.16
N ILE A 504 -5.77 -5.74 9.62
CA ILE A 504 -5.36 -6.14 10.98
C ILE A 504 -4.26 -7.20 10.86
N VAL A 505 -3.01 -6.80 11.11
CA VAL A 505 -1.87 -7.71 11.17
C VAL A 505 -1.72 -8.23 12.60
N GLY A 506 -1.85 -9.53 12.79
CA GLY A 506 -1.98 -10.16 14.11
C GLY A 506 -0.71 -10.11 14.97
N GLU A 507 0.46 -10.23 14.33
CA GLU A 507 1.76 -9.98 14.96
C GLU A 507 2.75 -9.51 13.90
N VAL A 508 3.67 -8.61 14.26
CA VAL A 508 4.67 -8.03 13.35
C VAL A 508 6.06 -8.23 13.96
N ARG A 509 6.97 -8.76 13.14
CA ARG A 509 8.27 -9.31 13.50
C ARG A 509 9.39 -8.96 12.49
N GLY A 510 9.07 -8.72 11.22
CA GLY A 510 10.00 -8.69 10.09
C GLY A 510 9.59 -7.74 8.94
N PRO A 511 9.94 -8.04 7.66
CA PRO A 511 9.76 -7.10 6.54
C PRO A 511 8.31 -6.65 6.29
N GLU A 512 7.33 -7.48 6.69
CA GLU A 512 5.91 -7.11 6.66
C GLU A 512 5.63 -5.87 7.52
N ALA A 513 6.49 -5.55 8.50
CA ALA A 513 6.44 -4.30 9.23
C ALA A 513 6.48 -3.10 8.30
N ARG A 514 7.37 -3.11 7.31
CA ARG A 514 7.53 -2.00 6.36
C ARG A 514 6.38 -1.93 5.37
N THR A 515 5.85 -3.04 4.87
CA THR A 515 4.73 -3.04 3.91
C THR A 515 3.37 -2.82 4.59
N MET A 516 3.22 -3.27 5.83
CA MET A 516 2.14 -2.78 6.70
C MET A 516 2.34 -1.28 6.85
N PHE A 517 3.57 -0.83 7.13
CA PHE A 517 3.99 0.57 7.03
C PHE A 517 3.97 1.12 5.60
N THR A 518 3.24 0.49 4.67
CA THR A 518 2.83 0.91 3.32
C THR A 518 1.30 1.06 3.14
N ALA A 519 0.45 1.04 4.18
CA ALA A 519 -1.02 1.18 4.04
C ALA A 519 -1.71 2.59 4.18
N MET A 520 -1.33 3.48 5.12
CA MET A 520 -2.09 4.72 5.48
C MET A 520 -2.13 5.83 4.41
N ASN A 521 -1.13 5.88 3.53
CA ASN A 521 -0.81 7.02 2.66
C ASN A 521 -1.14 6.73 1.20
N THR A 522 -1.34 5.47 0.85
CA THR A 522 -2.43 5.07 -0.07
C THR A 522 -3.82 5.49 0.43
N GLY A 523 -3.91 6.04 1.66
CA GLY A 523 -5.00 6.86 2.17
C GLY A 523 -4.59 8.28 2.62
N HIS A 524 -3.52 8.86 2.06
CA HIS A 524 -3.12 10.25 2.33
C HIS A 524 -3.64 11.19 1.24
N ASN A 525 -4.10 12.36 1.68
CA ASN A 525 -4.62 13.42 0.82
C ASN A 525 -3.47 14.25 0.21
N GLY A 526 -2.48 13.57 -0.39
CA GLY A 526 -1.46 14.18 -1.23
C GLY A 526 -2.03 14.41 -2.62
N ALA A 527 -1.97 15.63 -3.14
CA ALA A 527 -2.32 15.89 -4.53
C ALA A 527 -1.51 17.05 -5.12
N LEU A 528 -1.12 16.90 -6.38
CA LEU A 528 -0.47 17.90 -7.22
C LEU A 528 -1.53 18.75 -7.93
N TYR A 529 -1.12 19.88 -8.49
CA TYR A 529 -1.97 20.65 -9.40
C TYR A 529 -1.76 20.26 -10.88
N ASP A 530 -2.87 20.25 -11.64
CA ASP A 530 -3.02 20.15 -13.10
C ASP A 530 -1.74 20.38 -13.92
N PHE A 531 -1.21 21.61 -13.93
CA PHE A 531 -0.08 22.03 -14.76
C PHE A 531 1.29 21.53 -14.28
N SER A 532 1.31 20.43 -13.52
CA SER A 532 2.53 19.73 -13.12
C SER A 532 2.96 18.74 -14.19
N VAL A 533 4.16 18.93 -14.72
CA VAL A 533 4.73 18.01 -15.71
C VAL A 533 5.17 16.73 -15.02
N ILE A 534 4.61 15.59 -15.44
CA ILE A 534 5.09 14.25 -15.09
C ILE A 534 5.87 13.65 -16.26
N GLN A 535 6.85 12.79 -15.96
CA GLN A 535 7.58 12.03 -16.97
C GLN A 535 7.00 10.64 -17.16
N LEU A 536 6.63 10.33 -18.41
CA LEU A 536 6.35 8.97 -18.86
C LEU A 536 7.66 8.26 -19.26
N SER A 537 7.70 6.94 -19.06
CA SER A 537 8.90 6.14 -19.28
C SER A 537 9.30 5.98 -20.76
N ASP A 538 8.38 6.29 -21.67
CA ASP A 538 8.59 6.31 -23.12
C ASP A 538 9.35 7.57 -23.60
N GLY A 539 9.50 8.57 -22.73
CA GLY A 539 10.18 9.84 -23.02
C GLY A 539 9.28 11.03 -23.30
N ARG A 540 7.95 10.85 -23.26
CA ARG A 540 6.99 11.95 -23.29
C ARG A 540 6.89 12.64 -21.93
N PHE A 541 6.52 13.91 -21.98
CA PHE A 541 6.30 14.77 -20.83
C PHE A 541 4.93 15.40 -20.98
N VAL A 542 4.03 15.09 -20.05
CA VAL A 542 2.61 15.47 -20.10
C VAL A 542 2.26 16.23 -18.84
N LEU A 543 1.24 17.08 -18.90
CA LEU A 543 0.64 17.63 -17.69
C LEU A 543 -0.16 16.53 -17.00
N ILE A 544 -0.10 16.46 -15.68
CA ILE A 544 -0.86 15.47 -14.92
C ILE A 544 -2.37 15.72 -15.09
N GLY A 545 -2.82 16.97 -15.19
CA GLY A 545 -4.22 17.29 -15.49
C GLY A 545 -4.66 16.79 -16.87
N ASP A 546 -4.01 17.26 -17.95
CA ASP A 546 -4.30 16.83 -19.33
C ASP A 546 -4.44 15.30 -19.46
N LEU A 547 -3.43 14.55 -18.99
CA LEU A 547 -3.42 13.08 -19.08
C LEU A 547 -4.57 12.44 -18.28
N LEU A 548 -4.83 12.94 -17.07
CA LEU A 548 -5.82 12.33 -16.20
C LEU A 548 -7.24 12.69 -16.63
N GLU A 549 -7.51 13.91 -17.09
CA GLU A 549 -8.82 14.27 -17.63
C GLU A 549 -9.14 13.48 -18.93
N GLU A 550 -8.15 13.17 -19.77
CA GLU A 550 -8.34 12.22 -20.89
C GLU A 550 -8.76 10.83 -20.38
N LEU A 551 -8.10 10.32 -19.32
CA LEU A 551 -8.42 9.02 -18.72
C LEU A 551 -9.78 9.03 -17.99
N PHE A 552 -10.12 10.09 -17.24
CA PHE A 552 -11.42 10.25 -16.59
C PHE A 552 -12.56 10.43 -17.60
N ALA A 553 -12.30 11.02 -18.77
CA ALA A 553 -13.26 11.06 -19.88
C ALA A 553 -13.40 9.67 -20.55
N LYS A 554 -12.30 8.98 -20.84
CA LYS A 554 -12.29 7.62 -21.42
C LYS A 554 -13.00 6.60 -20.54
N TYR A 555 -12.81 6.68 -19.23
CA TYR A 555 -13.41 5.81 -18.21
C TYR A 555 -14.57 6.47 -17.47
N SER A 556 -15.30 7.39 -18.12
CA SER A 556 -16.41 8.15 -17.49
C SER A 556 -17.57 7.28 -16.96
N ASP A 557 -17.68 6.04 -17.43
CA ASP A 557 -18.60 4.99 -16.98
C ASP A 557 -18.10 4.22 -15.75
N ARG A 558 -16.82 4.37 -15.40
CA ARG A 558 -16.08 3.60 -14.39
C ARG A 558 -15.30 4.46 -13.39
N ILE A 559 -15.70 5.73 -13.23
CA ILE A 559 -15.19 6.60 -12.16
C ILE A 559 -15.71 6.07 -10.82
N GLU A 560 -14.80 5.73 -9.90
CA GLU A 560 -15.13 5.42 -8.52
C GLU A 560 -14.87 6.65 -7.63
N THR A 561 -15.74 6.89 -6.64
CA THR A 561 -15.63 8.05 -5.72
C THR A 561 -15.35 7.57 -4.30
N TYR A 562 -14.37 8.19 -3.64
CA TYR A 562 -14.05 8.00 -2.24
C TYR A 562 -14.02 9.36 -1.52
N LYS A 563 -15.07 9.65 -0.73
CA LYS A 563 -15.32 10.96 -0.12
C LYS A 563 -15.41 12.05 -1.20
N ASP A 564 -14.46 12.97 -1.26
CA ASP A 564 -14.36 14.00 -2.31
C ASP A 564 -13.30 13.70 -3.38
N LEU A 565 -12.60 12.56 -3.29
CA LEU A 565 -11.69 12.05 -4.31
C LEU A 565 -12.45 11.21 -5.34
N GLU A 566 -12.11 11.37 -6.61
CA GLU A 566 -12.52 10.52 -7.73
C GLU A 566 -11.29 9.74 -8.22
N TYR A 567 -11.44 8.47 -8.61
CA TYR A 567 -10.36 7.66 -9.16
C TYR A 567 -10.82 6.72 -10.28
N VAL A 568 -9.86 6.34 -11.11
CA VAL A 568 -10.00 5.31 -12.15
C VAL A 568 -8.91 4.25 -11.94
N VAL A 569 -9.31 2.98 -11.98
CA VAL A 569 -8.39 1.84 -12.02
C VAL A 569 -8.14 1.47 -13.48
N LEU A 570 -6.87 1.51 -13.90
CA LEU A 570 -6.50 1.34 -15.31
C LEU A 570 -6.49 -0.13 -15.73
N ASN A 571 -7.17 -0.43 -16.85
CA ASN A 571 -7.01 -1.70 -17.56
C ASN A 571 -5.55 -1.84 -18.03
N GLU A 572 -5.07 -3.06 -18.24
CA GLU A 572 -3.65 -3.32 -18.55
C GLU A 572 -3.15 -2.60 -19.81
N GLU A 573 -4.02 -2.41 -20.80
CA GLU A 573 -3.74 -1.68 -22.05
C GLU A 573 -3.52 -0.16 -21.85
N ASP A 574 -4.07 0.43 -20.78
CA ASP A 574 -3.97 1.86 -20.46
C ASP A 574 -3.00 2.17 -19.31
N ARG A 575 -2.41 1.14 -18.69
CA ARG A 575 -1.38 1.35 -17.66
C ARG A 575 -0.12 1.94 -18.30
N PHE A 576 0.35 3.04 -17.73
CA PHE A 576 1.58 3.71 -18.16
C PHE A 576 2.65 3.65 -17.08
N GLU A 577 3.91 3.56 -17.48
CA GLU A 577 5.05 3.68 -16.56
C GLU A 577 5.43 5.15 -16.36
N VAL A 578 5.64 5.56 -15.11
CA VAL A 578 6.27 6.83 -14.75
C VAL A 578 7.70 6.63 -14.25
N VAL A 579 8.47 7.71 -14.25
CA VAL A 579 9.81 7.72 -13.67
C VAL A 579 9.73 8.02 -12.17
N SER A 580 10.23 7.06 -11.40
CA SER A 580 10.46 7.13 -9.96
C SER A 580 11.96 7.28 -9.68
N VAL A 581 12.34 7.37 -8.39
CA VAL A 581 13.72 7.23 -7.94
C VAL A 581 13.75 6.23 -6.79
N GLY A 582 14.60 5.21 -6.92
CA GLY A 582 14.81 4.18 -5.92
C GLY A 582 15.78 4.61 -4.79
N PRO A 583 15.96 3.77 -3.76
CA PRO A 583 16.76 4.08 -2.57
C PRO A 583 18.26 4.33 -2.86
N ASP A 584 18.74 3.88 -4.03
CA ASP A 584 20.12 4.06 -4.51
C ASP A 584 20.32 5.41 -5.19
N LEU A 585 19.29 6.26 -5.14
CA LEU A 585 19.17 7.53 -5.84
C LEU A 585 19.20 7.38 -7.37
N LYS A 586 18.90 6.18 -7.91
CA LYS A 586 18.77 5.92 -9.35
C LYS A 586 17.34 5.99 -9.80
N ALA A 587 17.16 6.31 -11.09
CA ALA A 587 15.85 6.45 -11.67
C ALA A 587 15.26 5.11 -12.07
N GLY A 588 14.14 4.74 -11.46
CA GLY A 588 13.35 3.58 -11.82
C GLY A 588 12.33 3.89 -12.93
N LYS A 589 11.58 2.86 -13.28
CA LYS A 589 10.37 2.93 -14.12
C LYS A 589 9.33 2.05 -13.43
N HIS A 590 8.21 2.62 -13.02
CA HIS A 590 7.18 1.87 -12.31
C HIS A 590 5.79 2.17 -12.85
N ILE A 591 4.94 1.15 -12.84
CA ILE A 591 3.61 1.17 -13.42
C ILE A 591 2.68 2.04 -12.56
N VAL A 592 1.87 2.87 -13.21
CA VAL A 592 0.70 3.51 -12.61
C VAL A 592 -0.50 2.60 -12.81
N SER A 593 -1.10 2.14 -11.71
CA SER A 593 -2.28 1.26 -11.74
C SER A 593 -3.59 1.96 -11.37
N ARG A 594 -3.52 3.14 -10.74
CA ARG A 594 -4.68 4.02 -10.49
C ARG A 594 -4.31 5.49 -10.68
N VAL A 595 -5.26 6.26 -11.18
CA VAL A 595 -5.19 7.72 -11.28
C VAL A 595 -6.28 8.36 -10.42
N TRP A 596 -5.97 9.51 -9.82
CA TRP A 596 -6.83 10.19 -8.85
C TRP A 596 -7.01 11.65 -9.23
N ARG A 597 -8.22 12.19 -9.03
CA ARG A 597 -8.49 13.63 -9.01
C ARG A 597 -9.36 14.02 -7.82
N ARG A 598 -9.33 15.29 -7.44
CA ARG A 598 -10.15 15.86 -6.36
C ARG A 598 -10.44 17.32 -6.65
N LYS A 599 -11.68 17.77 -6.48
CA LYS A 599 -11.98 19.21 -6.52
C LYS A 599 -11.33 19.94 -5.35
N VAL A 600 -10.78 21.10 -5.61
CA VAL A 600 -10.31 22.03 -4.59
C VAL A 600 -11.47 22.42 -3.67
N ARG A 601 -11.25 22.36 -2.35
CA ARG A 601 -12.30 22.72 -1.39
C ARG A 601 -12.41 24.25 -1.25
N PRO A 602 -13.59 24.83 -1.00
CA PRO A 602 -13.73 26.27 -0.78
C PRO A 602 -12.83 26.78 0.37
N GLY A 603 -11.94 27.73 0.07
CA GLY A 603 -10.97 28.27 1.03
C GLY A 603 -9.77 27.36 1.33
N GLU A 604 -9.59 26.26 0.60
CA GLU A 604 -8.37 25.45 0.65
C GLU A 604 -7.17 26.21 0.08
N LYS A 605 -6.03 26.15 0.76
CA LYS A 605 -4.78 26.77 0.31
C LYS A 605 -3.73 25.73 -0.05
N LEU A 606 -3.04 25.97 -1.16
CA LEU A 606 -1.93 25.14 -1.61
C LEU A 606 -0.59 25.78 -1.21
N ILE A 607 0.46 24.97 -1.23
CA ILE A 607 1.85 25.44 -1.08
C ILE A 607 2.50 25.48 -2.46
N ARG A 608 3.00 26.66 -2.85
CA ARG A 608 3.98 26.80 -3.92
C ARG A 608 5.38 26.72 -3.33
N VAL A 609 6.17 25.76 -3.79
CA VAL A 609 7.62 25.67 -3.49
C VAL A 609 8.42 26.13 -4.69
N ARG A 610 9.36 27.05 -4.49
CA ARG A 610 10.37 27.45 -5.48
C ARG A 610 11.77 27.05 -5.04
N THR A 611 12.58 26.60 -5.99
CA THR A 611 13.98 26.23 -5.80
C THR A 611 14.94 27.19 -6.50
N ARG A 612 16.22 27.15 -6.15
CA ARG A 612 17.29 28.07 -6.58
C ARG A 612 17.64 27.94 -8.06
N THR A 613 17.49 26.77 -8.67
CA THR A 613 17.50 26.55 -10.13
C THR A 613 16.11 26.72 -10.75
N GLY A 614 15.16 27.34 -10.04
CA GLY A 614 13.88 27.77 -10.58
C GLY A 614 12.92 26.64 -11.00
N ASN A 615 13.04 25.47 -10.38
CA ASN A 615 11.94 24.49 -10.39
C ASN A 615 10.83 25.02 -9.46
N GLU A 616 9.57 24.99 -9.91
CA GLU A 616 8.38 25.43 -9.17
C GLU A 616 7.32 24.32 -9.19
N VAL A 617 6.76 23.97 -8.03
CA VAL A 617 5.65 23.02 -7.88
C VAL A 617 4.57 23.61 -6.95
N ILE A 618 3.30 23.27 -7.21
CA ILE A 618 2.14 23.68 -6.41
C ILE A 618 1.36 22.42 -6.03
N LEU A 619 1.10 22.23 -4.73
CA LEU A 619 0.62 20.97 -4.15
C LEU A 619 0.00 21.18 -2.76
N THR A 620 -0.65 20.14 -2.21
CA THR A 620 -1.26 20.18 -0.86
C THR A 620 -0.21 20.36 0.25
N LYS A 621 -0.60 20.97 1.37
CA LYS A 621 0.29 21.26 2.52
C LYS A 621 1.05 20.03 3.06
N THR A 622 0.38 18.90 3.06
CA THR A 622 0.84 17.58 3.54
C THR A 622 1.69 16.82 2.51
N HIS A 623 1.84 17.32 1.29
CA HIS A 623 2.53 16.59 0.23
C HIS A 623 4.04 16.48 0.56
N PRO A 624 4.63 15.27 0.62
CA PRO A 624 5.99 15.07 1.07
C PRO A 624 7.02 15.30 -0.03
N PHE A 625 8.17 15.87 0.34
CA PHE A 625 9.37 16.03 -0.48
C PHE A 625 10.51 15.20 0.09
N PHE A 626 11.40 14.68 -0.75
CA PHE A 626 12.70 14.16 -0.28
C PHE A 626 13.70 15.31 -0.13
N VAL A 627 14.37 15.39 1.02
CA VAL A 627 15.23 16.51 1.44
C VAL A 627 16.55 15.99 2.00
N PHE A 628 17.67 16.61 1.61
CA PHE A 628 18.98 16.31 2.19
C PHE A 628 19.14 16.94 3.58
N SER A 629 19.45 16.12 4.60
CA SER A 629 19.67 16.55 5.98
C SER A 629 20.94 15.92 6.57
N ASP A 630 21.85 16.74 7.10
CA ASP A 630 23.12 16.44 7.82
C ASP A 630 24.08 15.34 7.30
N GLY A 631 23.74 14.63 6.22
CA GLY A 631 24.52 13.58 5.58
C GLY A 631 23.72 12.67 4.66
N ASP A 632 22.42 12.91 4.55
CA ASP A 632 21.43 11.86 4.33
C ASP A 632 20.16 12.37 3.62
N VAL A 633 19.22 11.50 3.25
CA VAL A 633 17.95 11.82 2.59
C VAL A 633 16.76 11.42 3.45
N VAL A 634 15.92 12.41 3.81
CA VAL A 634 14.72 12.24 4.63
C VAL A 634 13.48 12.81 3.92
N ARG A 635 12.28 12.35 4.27
CA ARG A 635 11.02 12.93 3.74
C ARG A 635 10.52 14.09 4.63
N LYS A 636 9.93 15.12 4.02
CA LYS A 636 9.48 16.35 4.70
C LYS A 636 8.30 16.98 3.97
N GLU A 637 7.21 17.24 4.67
CA GLU A 637 5.98 17.83 4.08
C GLU A 637 6.17 19.26 3.56
N ALA A 638 5.39 19.66 2.56
CA ALA A 638 5.46 20.95 1.88
C ALA A 638 5.38 22.15 2.84
N GLU A 639 4.43 22.13 3.80
CA GLU A 639 4.30 23.19 4.81
C GLU A 639 5.49 23.29 5.78
N LYS A 640 6.29 22.21 5.90
CA LYS A 640 7.43 22.11 6.82
C LYS A 640 8.73 22.55 6.13
N LEU A 641 8.73 22.72 4.81
CA LEU A 641 9.86 23.25 4.04
C LEU A 641 10.15 24.71 4.39
N LYS A 642 11.42 25.09 4.29
CA LYS A 642 11.95 26.42 4.60
C LYS A 642 13.02 26.80 3.57
N PRO A 643 13.16 28.09 3.22
CA PRO A 643 14.28 28.54 2.39
C PRO A 643 15.63 28.11 2.98
N GLY A 644 16.47 27.47 2.16
CA GLY A 644 17.72 26.82 2.56
C GLY A 644 17.66 25.29 2.73
N ASP A 645 16.46 24.69 2.84
CA ASP A 645 16.29 23.23 2.70
C ASP A 645 16.76 22.76 1.31
N ARG A 646 17.14 21.49 1.18
CA ARG A 646 17.70 20.94 -0.07
C ARG A 646 16.87 19.78 -0.61
N VAL A 647 15.95 20.07 -1.51
CA VAL A 647 15.07 19.04 -2.09
C VAL A 647 15.80 18.20 -3.14
N ALA A 648 15.40 16.93 -3.27
CA ALA A 648 15.81 16.07 -4.37
C ALA A 648 15.16 16.58 -5.67
N VAL A 649 15.97 16.84 -6.69
CA VAL A 649 15.52 17.25 -8.03
C VAL A 649 16.16 16.35 -9.08
N MET A 650 15.41 15.96 -10.10
CA MET A 650 15.87 15.00 -11.10
C MET A 650 17.04 15.54 -11.96
N ARG A 651 18.19 14.85 -11.99
CA ARG A 651 19.42 15.28 -12.71
C ARG A 651 19.59 14.61 -14.07
N LYS A 652 19.22 13.33 -14.18
CA LYS A 652 19.33 12.54 -15.42
C LYS A 652 18.08 11.66 -15.59
N PRO A 653 17.01 12.16 -16.21
CA PRO A 653 15.87 11.30 -16.56
C PRO A 653 16.36 10.08 -17.37
N PRO A 654 15.74 8.89 -17.20
CA PRO A 654 16.02 7.73 -18.04
C PRO A 654 15.97 8.11 -19.52
N LYS A 655 17.00 7.74 -20.29
CA LYS A 655 17.02 8.03 -21.73
C LYS A 655 15.94 7.22 -22.42
N PRO A 656 14.99 7.86 -23.12
CA PRO A 656 13.97 7.13 -23.84
C PRO A 656 14.52 6.44 -25.09
N PRO A 657 13.82 5.41 -25.62
CA PRO A 657 14.21 4.74 -26.85
C PRO A 657 14.29 5.76 -27.98
N GLN A 658 15.46 5.86 -28.63
CA GLN A 658 15.66 6.77 -29.75
C GLN A 658 15.00 6.16 -31.00
N LYS A 659 13.74 6.55 -31.26
CA LYS A 659 12.92 6.01 -32.34
C LYS A 659 13.08 6.83 -33.62
N LYS A 660 12.82 6.19 -34.77
CA LYS A 660 12.55 6.91 -36.02
C LYS A 660 11.23 7.66 -35.88
N ALA A 661 11.19 8.94 -36.22
CA ALA A 661 9.98 9.76 -36.19
C ALA A 661 9.18 9.53 -37.49
N VAL A 662 8.57 8.34 -37.61
CA VAL A 662 7.78 7.94 -38.78
C VAL A 662 6.43 8.64 -38.75
N ILE A 663 6.01 9.19 -39.90
CA ILE A 663 4.68 9.78 -40.07
C ILE A 663 3.64 8.67 -40.28
N ASN A 664 2.52 8.69 -39.55
CA ASN A 664 1.39 7.79 -39.83
C ASN A 664 0.89 8.05 -41.27
N PRO A 665 0.91 7.05 -42.19
CA PRO A 665 0.42 7.22 -43.55
C PRO A 665 -1.02 7.75 -43.66
N GLU A 666 -1.91 7.39 -42.72
CA GLU A 666 -3.32 7.82 -42.70
C GLU A 666 -3.47 9.34 -42.66
N LEU A 667 -2.51 10.05 -42.06
CA LEU A 667 -2.49 11.50 -41.92
C LEU A 667 -2.59 12.23 -43.27
N TYR A 668 -2.10 11.60 -44.35
CA TYR A 668 -2.12 12.12 -45.72
C TYR A 668 -3.46 12.00 -46.45
N ALA A 669 -4.41 11.23 -45.92
CA ALA A 669 -5.74 11.08 -46.50
C ALA A 669 -6.43 12.45 -46.62
N GLY A 670 -6.83 12.82 -47.84
CA GLY A 670 -7.48 14.11 -48.12
C GLY A 670 -6.63 15.36 -47.82
N ILE A 671 -5.29 15.27 -47.78
CA ILE A 671 -4.41 16.47 -47.78
C ILE A 671 -4.27 17.07 -49.19
N SER A 672 -4.43 16.26 -50.23
CA SER A 672 -4.26 16.64 -51.64
C SER A 672 -5.27 15.93 -52.52
N ASP A 673 -5.46 16.39 -53.76
CA ASP A 673 -6.37 15.74 -54.72
C ASP A 673 -5.80 14.41 -55.25
N TYR A 674 -4.46 14.32 -55.36
CA TYR A 674 -3.74 13.18 -55.93
C TYR A 674 -2.47 12.84 -55.14
N TYR A 675 -2.03 11.59 -55.29
CA TYR A 675 -0.67 11.11 -55.09
C TYR A 675 0.06 11.00 -56.44
N LEU A 676 1.36 11.26 -56.45
CA LEU A 676 2.25 10.98 -57.59
C LEU A 676 3.07 9.73 -57.33
N VAL A 677 2.91 8.74 -58.21
CA VAL A 677 3.45 7.38 -58.08
C VAL A 677 4.32 7.05 -59.31
N PRO A 678 5.56 6.54 -59.13
CA PRO A 678 6.41 6.16 -60.25
C PRO A 678 5.91 4.86 -60.92
N ASN A 679 5.85 4.86 -62.25
CA ASN A 679 5.37 3.72 -63.05
C ASN A 679 6.36 3.36 -64.17
N GLY A 680 7.66 3.26 -63.83
CA GLY A 680 8.77 2.96 -64.75
C GLY A 680 9.14 4.09 -65.73
N ASN A 681 8.15 4.68 -66.41
CA ASN A 681 8.31 5.70 -67.45
C ASN A 681 8.14 7.15 -66.95
N GLY A 682 7.94 7.35 -65.64
CA GLY A 682 7.68 8.66 -65.03
C GLY A 682 6.71 8.59 -63.86
N LEU A 683 6.22 9.74 -63.41
CA LEU A 683 5.21 9.87 -62.35
C LEU A 683 3.78 9.89 -62.94
N VAL A 684 2.88 9.10 -62.34
CA VAL A 684 1.46 9.02 -62.68
C VAL A 684 0.62 9.56 -61.52
N LYS A 685 -0.49 10.23 -61.84
CA LYS A 685 -1.47 10.69 -60.83
C LYS A 685 -2.38 9.54 -60.42
N VAL A 686 -2.47 9.28 -59.12
CA VAL A 686 -3.44 8.38 -58.49
C VAL A 686 -4.31 9.23 -57.55
N PRO A 687 -5.65 9.08 -57.52
CA PRO A 687 -6.51 9.84 -56.59
C PRO A 687 -6.12 9.61 -55.11
N ASN A 688 -6.35 10.61 -54.26
CA ASN A 688 -6.15 10.52 -52.81
C ASN A 688 -7.43 10.03 -52.12
N ASP A 689 -7.77 8.75 -52.33
CA ASP A 689 -8.96 8.12 -51.74
C ASP A 689 -8.69 7.47 -50.36
N GLY A 690 -7.53 7.73 -49.75
CA GLY A 690 -7.12 7.10 -48.50
C GLY A 690 -5.60 7.11 -48.26
N ILE A 691 -5.06 6.01 -47.75
CA ILE A 691 -3.64 5.83 -47.40
C ILE A 691 -2.74 5.97 -48.65
N PRO A 692 -1.61 6.71 -48.58
CA PRO A 692 -0.68 6.85 -49.70
C PRO A 692 0.00 5.51 -50.03
N PRO A 693 -0.05 5.05 -51.30
CA PRO A 693 0.69 3.86 -51.75
C PRO A 693 2.17 3.92 -51.35
N GLU A 694 2.80 2.78 -51.06
CA GLU A 694 4.20 2.74 -50.60
C GLU A 694 5.16 3.45 -51.55
N THR A 695 4.95 3.26 -52.86
CA THR A 695 5.73 3.88 -53.93
C THR A 695 5.41 5.37 -54.16
N ALA A 696 4.36 5.93 -53.55
CA ALA A 696 4.01 7.34 -53.72
C ALA A 696 5.11 8.27 -53.16
N GLN A 697 5.52 9.24 -54.00
CA GLN A 697 6.64 10.16 -53.71
C GLN A 697 6.18 11.58 -53.38
N TYR A 698 5.07 12.04 -53.98
CA TYR A 698 4.58 13.41 -53.80
C TYR A 698 3.05 13.46 -53.63
N LEU A 699 2.59 14.46 -52.89
CA LEU A 699 1.24 14.97 -52.89
C LEU A 699 1.09 15.98 -54.04
N LEU A 700 -0.04 15.98 -54.74
CA LEU A 700 -0.36 16.99 -55.75
C LEU A 700 -1.83 17.42 -55.63
N SER A 701 -2.06 18.73 -55.67
CA SER A 701 -3.40 19.31 -55.79
C SER A 701 -3.57 20.11 -57.07
N VAL A 702 -4.80 20.25 -57.57
CA VAL A 702 -5.10 20.87 -58.87
C VAL A 702 -4.50 22.28 -59.01
N ASN A 703 -4.54 23.05 -57.91
CA ASN A 703 -4.03 24.42 -57.82
C ASN A 703 -2.81 24.52 -56.89
N SER A 704 -1.94 23.50 -56.83
CA SER A 704 -0.71 23.54 -56.02
C SER A 704 0.41 22.73 -56.68
N LYS A 705 1.66 23.09 -56.36
CA LYS A 705 2.84 22.36 -56.83
C LYS A 705 3.02 21.04 -56.07
N PRO A 706 3.79 20.06 -56.62
CA PRO A 706 4.13 18.84 -55.89
C PRO A 706 4.80 19.13 -54.55
N VAL A 707 4.36 18.43 -53.52
CA VAL A 707 4.94 18.44 -52.17
C VAL A 707 5.44 17.03 -51.88
N ARG A 708 6.71 16.87 -51.49
CA ARG A 708 7.28 15.53 -51.23
C ARG A 708 6.65 14.91 -49.98
N ILE A 709 6.30 13.62 -50.06
CA ILE A 709 5.74 12.87 -48.93
C ILE A 709 6.84 12.62 -47.90
N VAL A 710 6.59 13.01 -46.64
CA VAL A 710 7.50 12.81 -45.52
C VAL A 710 7.16 11.47 -44.88
N ARG A 711 7.98 10.45 -45.10
CA ARG A 711 7.82 9.15 -44.43
C ARG A 711 8.45 9.16 -43.02
N GLU A 712 9.50 9.95 -42.82
CA GLU A 712 10.24 10.10 -41.57
C GLU A 712 10.67 11.56 -41.41
N VAL A 713 10.60 12.11 -40.18
CA VAL A 713 11.00 13.49 -39.88
C VAL A 713 12.51 13.59 -39.71
N ASP A 714 13.12 14.59 -40.36
CA ASP A 714 14.54 14.91 -40.25
C ASP A 714 14.84 16.20 -39.46
N GLU A 715 16.13 16.45 -39.26
CA GLU A 715 16.69 17.61 -38.56
C GLU A 715 16.27 18.95 -39.18
N GLY A 716 16.12 19.02 -40.51
CA GLY A 716 15.75 20.22 -41.23
C GLY A 716 14.28 20.57 -41.02
N LEU A 717 13.39 19.61 -41.22
CA LEU A 717 11.96 19.77 -40.96
C LEU A 717 11.69 20.10 -39.49
N SER A 718 12.39 19.42 -38.57
CA SER A 718 12.30 19.70 -37.13
C SER A 718 12.72 21.14 -36.77
N TYR A 719 13.83 21.62 -37.35
CA TYR A 719 14.26 23.02 -37.23
C TYR A 719 13.22 23.99 -37.78
N ALA A 720 12.72 23.75 -39.00
CA ALA A 720 11.74 24.61 -39.65
C ALA A 720 10.40 24.68 -38.89
N VAL A 721 9.96 23.59 -38.25
CA VAL A 721 8.80 23.60 -37.35
C VAL A 721 9.06 24.47 -36.12
N GLY A 722 10.25 24.39 -35.51
CA GLY A 722 10.63 25.28 -34.40
C GLY A 722 10.57 26.77 -34.76
N VAL A 723 11.07 27.12 -35.96
CA VAL A 723 10.97 28.48 -36.53
C VAL A 723 9.52 28.87 -36.80
N LEU A 724 8.69 27.96 -37.32
CA LEU A 724 7.28 28.23 -37.59
C LEU A 724 6.48 28.51 -36.30
N LEU A 725 6.81 27.86 -35.19
CA LEU A 725 6.19 28.12 -33.89
C LEU A 725 6.62 29.46 -33.27
N GLY A 726 7.84 29.94 -33.55
CA GLY A 726 8.33 31.28 -33.17
C GLY A 726 7.94 32.40 -34.15
N ASP A 727 8.83 32.76 -35.07
CA ASP A 727 8.65 33.88 -36.03
C ASP A 727 7.70 33.57 -37.20
N GLY A 728 7.33 32.31 -37.40
CA GLY A 728 6.48 31.91 -38.53
C GLY A 728 4.97 32.10 -38.33
N TYR A 729 4.23 31.76 -39.37
CA TYR A 729 2.78 31.86 -39.45
C TYR A 729 2.26 30.94 -40.56
N ILE A 730 1.16 30.22 -40.31
CA ILE A 730 0.36 29.55 -41.33
C ILE A 730 -0.94 30.35 -41.48
N SER A 731 -1.36 30.65 -42.71
CA SER A 731 -2.59 31.40 -42.93
C SER A 731 -3.83 30.62 -42.44
N SER A 732 -4.86 31.32 -41.96
CA SER A 732 -6.06 30.70 -41.37
C SER A 732 -6.80 29.75 -42.33
N ASP A 733 -6.68 30.00 -43.63
CA ASP A 733 -7.22 29.22 -44.75
C ASP A 733 -6.25 28.14 -45.30
N GLY A 734 -5.04 28.08 -44.75
CA GLY A 734 -3.96 27.15 -45.08
C GLY A 734 -3.22 27.43 -46.39
N TYR A 735 -3.54 28.48 -47.16
CA TYR A 735 -2.92 28.67 -48.50
C TYR A 735 -1.42 28.98 -48.47
N TYR A 736 -0.89 29.61 -47.42
CA TYR A 736 0.54 29.91 -47.32
C TYR A 736 1.12 29.72 -45.92
N ILE A 737 2.42 29.46 -45.90
CA ILE A 737 3.27 29.56 -44.72
C ILE A 737 4.26 30.71 -44.93
N SER A 738 4.53 31.48 -43.89
CA SER A 738 5.47 32.61 -43.94
C SER A 738 6.26 32.75 -42.65
N ALA A 739 7.48 33.26 -42.71
CA ALA A 739 8.29 33.57 -41.52
C ALA A 739 9.12 34.84 -41.74
N THR A 740 9.51 35.49 -40.63
CA THR A 740 10.23 36.77 -40.61
C THR A 740 11.63 36.58 -40.05
N PHE A 741 12.62 37.19 -40.69
CA PHE A 741 14.05 37.00 -40.40
C PHE A 741 14.79 38.33 -40.35
N ASP A 742 15.65 38.56 -39.36
CA ASP A 742 16.53 39.73 -39.28
C ASP A 742 18.03 39.36 -39.40
N ASP A 743 18.33 38.12 -39.77
CA ASP A 743 19.67 37.52 -39.93
C ASP A 743 19.69 36.63 -41.20
N GLU A 744 20.67 36.81 -42.08
CA GLU A 744 20.66 36.13 -43.40
C GLU A 744 20.92 34.62 -43.26
N SER A 745 21.81 34.19 -42.36
CA SER A 745 22.07 32.76 -42.09
C SER A 745 20.89 32.04 -41.43
N TYR A 746 20.06 32.75 -40.66
CA TYR A 746 18.80 32.25 -40.10
C TYR A 746 17.77 32.00 -41.23
N MET A 747 17.63 32.96 -42.14
CA MET A 747 16.76 32.84 -43.32
C MET A 747 17.21 31.72 -44.28
N GLU A 748 18.52 31.60 -44.53
CA GLU A 748 19.10 30.54 -45.37
C GLU A 748 18.90 29.14 -44.77
N ALA A 749 19.05 28.99 -43.45
CA ALA A 749 18.77 27.73 -42.78
C ALA A 749 17.29 27.31 -42.94
N PHE A 750 16.35 28.22 -42.68
CA PHE A 750 14.92 27.93 -42.83
C PHE A 750 14.53 27.59 -44.28
N THR A 751 14.98 28.38 -45.26
CA THR A 751 14.66 28.16 -46.67
C THR A 751 15.28 26.86 -47.22
N SER A 752 16.50 26.53 -46.80
CA SER A 752 17.13 25.24 -47.12
C SER A 752 16.33 24.08 -46.54
N SER A 753 15.96 24.15 -45.26
CA SER A 753 15.16 23.13 -44.56
C SER A 753 13.79 22.84 -45.19
N LEU A 754 13.20 23.79 -45.92
CA LEU A 754 11.94 23.58 -46.64
C LEU A 754 12.12 23.17 -48.11
N SER A 755 13.28 23.41 -48.70
CA SER A 755 13.53 23.21 -50.14
C SER A 755 13.40 21.74 -50.58
N GLU A 756 13.78 20.78 -49.73
CA GLU A 756 13.68 19.34 -50.04
C GLU A 756 12.22 18.84 -50.12
N PHE A 757 11.33 19.46 -49.34
CA PHE A 757 9.90 19.11 -49.30
C PHE A 757 9.07 19.85 -50.36
N LEU A 758 9.57 20.99 -50.82
CA LEU A 758 8.90 21.92 -51.73
C LEU A 758 9.72 22.16 -53.03
N PRO A 759 10.17 21.11 -53.74
CA PRO A 759 11.24 21.21 -54.74
C PRO A 759 10.95 22.15 -55.92
N GLU A 760 9.67 22.31 -56.30
CA GLU A 760 9.27 23.22 -57.37
C GLU A 760 8.86 24.63 -56.87
N SER A 761 8.71 24.83 -55.56
CA SER A 761 8.12 26.03 -54.97
C SER A 761 9.19 26.97 -54.45
N ARG A 762 9.59 27.94 -55.28
CA ARG A 762 10.43 29.05 -54.86
C ARG A 762 9.63 29.97 -53.91
N PRO A 763 10.20 30.41 -52.77
CA PRO A 763 9.54 31.36 -51.89
C PRO A 763 9.44 32.74 -52.53
N GLN A 764 8.42 33.50 -52.13
CA GLN A 764 8.42 34.94 -52.28
C GLN A 764 9.24 35.54 -51.14
N VAL A 765 10.16 36.46 -51.44
CA VAL A 765 11.06 37.07 -50.46
C VAL A 765 10.88 38.59 -50.51
N LYS A 766 10.37 39.18 -49.43
CA LYS A 766 10.18 40.63 -49.29
C LYS A 766 11.19 41.19 -48.30
N ARG A 767 12.18 41.94 -48.77
CA ARG A 767 13.19 42.62 -47.94
C ARG A 767 12.67 43.99 -47.52
N GLU A 768 12.52 44.22 -46.22
CA GLU A 768 12.25 45.52 -45.60
C GLU A 768 13.54 46.10 -45.02
N SER A 769 13.51 47.34 -44.51
CA SER A 769 14.70 48.02 -43.96
C SER A 769 15.25 47.43 -42.65
N ALA A 770 14.48 46.57 -41.97
CA ALA A 770 14.84 45.98 -40.67
C ALA A 770 14.67 44.46 -40.58
N TYR A 771 14.02 43.82 -41.56
CA TYR A 771 13.74 42.39 -41.60
C TYR A 771 13.42 41.92 -43.03
N THR A 772 13.41 40.61 -43.24
CA THR A 772 12.99 39.96 -44.49
C THR A 772 11.87 38.96 -44.20
N VAL A 773 10.79 39.02 -44.98
CA VAL A 773 9.70 38.03 -44.93
C VAL A 773 9.88 37.02 -46.05
N VAL A 774 9.79 35.74 -45.72
CA VAL A 774 9.83 34.62 -46.66
C VAL A 774 8.48 33.92 -46.64
N THR A 775 7.83 33.75 -47.80
CA THR A 775 6.50 33.14 -47.93
C THR A 775 6.48 32.02 -48.97
N TYR A 776 5.98 30.84 -48.60
CA TYR A 776 5.70 29.72 -49.50
C TYR A 776 4.18 29.50 -49.61
N GLY A 777 3.64 29.58 -50.83
CA GLY A 777 2.26 29.19 -51.12
C GLY A 777 2.17 27.69 -51.38
N SER A 778 1.71 26.91 -50.42
CA SER A 778 1.51 25.46 -50.56
C SER A 778 0.50 24.93 -49.53
N LYS A 779 -0.76 24.80 -49.95
CA LYS A 779 -1.85 24.33 -49.08
C LYS A 779 -1.68 22.89 -48.59
N PRO A 780 -1.25 21.90 -49.41
CA PRO A 780 -1.01 20.54 -48.93
C PRO A 780 0.10 20.46 -47.87
N PHE A 781 1.13 21.31 -47.98
CA PHE A 781 2.23 21.32 -47.01
C PHE A 781 1.86 22.04 -45.70
N ALA A 782 1.09 23.13 -45.77
CA ALA A 782 0.52 23.79 -44.60
C ALA A 782 -0.44 22.86 -43.82
N GLU A 783 -1.25 22.08 -44.54
CA GLU A 783 -2.15 21.07 -43.96
C GLU A 783 -1.36 19.93 -43.30
N PHE A 784 -0.31 19.43 -43.95
CA PHE A 784 0.61 18.45 -43.37
C PHE A 784 1.29 18.96 -42.09
N LEU A 785 1.86 20.17 -42.09
CA LEU A 785 2.50 20.78 -40.92
C LEU A 785 1.51 20.93 -39.75
N HIS A 786 0.28 21.32 -40.04
CA HIS A 786 -0.80 21.43 -39.05
C HIS A 786 -1.16 20.07 -38.44
N ARG A 787 -1.42 19.04 -39.26
CA ARG A 787 -1.81 17.71 -38.76
C ARG A 787 -0.67 16.96 -38.07
N ALA A 788 0.54 17.01 -38.61
CA ALA A 788 1.67 16.20 -38.12
C ALA A 788 2.40 16.83 -36.91
N PHE A 789 2.45 18.16 -36.83
CA PHE A 789 3.20 18.88 -35.79
C PHE A 789 2.34 19.82 -34.94
N GLY A 790 1.01 19.84 -35.13
CA GLY A 790 0.12 20.71 -34.38
C GLY A 790 0.29 22.20 -34.65
N VAL A 791 0.96 22.60 -35.74
CA VAL A 791 1.24 24.01 -36.04
C VAL A 791 -0.10 24.75 -36.28
N PRO A 792 -0.44 25.78 -35.48
CA PRO A 792 -1.74 26.43 -35.60
C PRO A 792 -1.87 27.26 -36.88
N LYS A 793 -3.07 27.23 -37.47
CA LYS A 793 -3.47 28.09 -38.60
C LYS A 793 -4.05 29.39 -38.04
N GLY A 794 -3.61 30.54 -38.53
CA GLY A 794 -4.07 31.84 -38.04
C GLY A 794 -3.43 32.21 -36.70
N HIS A 795 -4.25 32.38 -35.65
CA HIS A 795 -3.75 32.84 -34.35
C HIS A 795 -3.07 31.74 -33.54
N LYS A 796 -1.87 32.04 -33.05
CA LYS A 796 -1.05 31.17 -32.19
C LYS A 796 -1.52 31.20 -30.73
N GLU A 797 -2.71 30.69 -30.47
CA GLU A 797 -3.30 30.70 -29.12
C GLU A 797 -2.87 29.50 -28.29
N GLN A 798 -2.85 28.32 -28.90
CA GLN A 798 -2.25 27.10 -28.35
C GLN A 798 -0.98 26.76 -29.16
N ILE A 799 0.13 26.54 -28.46
CA ILE A 799 1.43 26.14 -29.01
C ILE A 799 2.07 25.15 -28.04
N ASP A 800 2.64 24.07 -28.55
CA ASP A 800 3.29 23.04 -27.74
C ASP A 800 4.51 22.40 -28.45
N VAL A 801 5.24 21.52 -27.78
CA VAL A 801 6.33 20.71 -28.37
C VAL A 801 5.75 19.46 -29.01
N PRO A 802 5.96 19.19 -30.32
CA PRO A 802 5.37 18.02 -30.99
C PRO A 802 5.97 16.68 -30.53
N ASP A 803 5.13 15.66 -30.34
CA ASP A 803 5.58 14.33 -29.89
C ASP A 803 6.55 13.64 -30.88
N LEU A 804 6.40 13.88 -32.19
CA LEU A 804 7.35 13.43 -33.22
C LEU A 804 8.78 13.93 -32.96
N VAL A 805 8.92 15.12 -32.37
CA VAL A 805 10.21 15.73 -32.02
C VAL A 805 10.74 15.15 -30.70
N LEU A 806 9.86 14.78 -29.76
CA LEU A 806 10.24 14.11 -28.51
C LEU A 806 10.73 12.67 -28.72
N ALA A 807 10.42 12.03 -29.86
CA ALA A 807 10.86 10.66 -30.17
C ALA A 807 12.39 10.48 -30.33
N ASN A 808 13.14 11.56 -30.56
CA ASN A 808 14.58 11.52 -30.89
C ASN A 808 15.32 12.75 -30.37
N ASP A 809 16.42 12.55 -29.62
CA ASP A 809 17.21 13.64 -29.01
C ASP A 809 17.82 14.60 -30.05
N GLU A 810 18.06 14.17 -31.30
CA GLU A 810 18.67 15.01 -32.36
C GLU A 810 17.64 15.90 -33.07
N LEU A 811 16.42 15.39 -33.27
CA LEU A 811 15.29 16.20 -33.73
C LEU A 811 14.95 17.27 -32.68
N LEU A 812 14.95 16.89 -31.40
CA LEU A 812 14.69 17.79 -30.27
C LEU A 812 15.67 18.96 -30.19
N ARG A 813 16.97 18.73 -30.44
CA ARG A 813 17.98 19.80 -30.52
C ARG A 813 17.69 20.78 -31.66
N HIS A 814 17.31 20.27 -32.83
CA HIS A 814 17.04 21.09 -34.01
C HIS A 814 15.77 21.93 -33.87
N PHE A 815 14.69 21.36 -33.33
CA PHE A 815 13.48 22.10 -32.98
C PHE A 815 13.75 23.21 -31.95
N ILE A 816 14.50 22.89 -30.88
CA ILE A 816 14.92 23.90 -29.88
C ILE A 816 15.79 24.98 -30.54
N ALA A 817 16.68 24.62 -31.46
CA ALA A 817 17.49 25.61 -32.18
C ALA A 817 16.62 26.57 -33.00
N GLY A 818 15.62 26.07 -33.75
CA GLY A 818 14.70 26.92 -34.50
C GLY A 818 13.87 27.85 -33.61
N LEU A 819 13.36 27.35 -32.48
CA LEU A 819 12.59 28.14 -31.53
C LEU A 819 13.42 29.20 -30.80
N PHE A 820 14.72 28.93 -30.52
CA PHE A 820 15.63 29.92 -29.92
C PHE A 820 16.23 30.89 -30.93
N ASP A 821 16.49 30.46 -32.18
CA ASP A 821 16.82 31.35 -33.29
C ASP A 821 15.70 32.35 -33.55
N ALA A 822 14.43 32.00 -33.25
CA ALA A 822 13.29 32.91 -33.22
C ALA A 822 13.15 33.74 -31.92
N ASP A 823 12.48 33.20 -30.89
CA ASP A 823 11.96 33.97 -29.75
C ASP A 823 12.97 34.21 -28.60
N ALA A 824 14.17 33.63 -28.66
CA ALA A 824 15.15 33.74 -27.57
C ALA A 824 16.19 34.85 -27.77
N TYR A 825 16.62 35.46 -26.66
CA TYR A 825 17.71 36.44 -26.61
C TYR A 825 18.85 36.01 -25.68
N VAL A 826 20.04 36.54 -25.93
CA VAL A 826 21.22 36.38 -25.06
C VAL A 826 21.29 37.57 -24.11
N ASP A 827 21.41 37.32 -22.80
CA ASP A 827 21.70 38.36 -21.80
C ASP A 827 23.22 38.55 -21.71
N GLU A 828 23.66 39.78 -21.96
CA GLU A 828 25.07 40.18 -21.95
C GLU A 828 25.54 40.70 -20.57
N LYS A 829 24.61 40.94 -19.64
CA LYS A 829 24.86 41.49 -18.29
C LYS A 829 24.85 40.42 -17.22
N GLY A 830 23.96 39.44 -17.34
CA GLY A 830 24.02 38.17 -16.61
C GLY A 830 24.19 37.03 -17.62
N PRO A 831 25.15 36.09 -17.47
CA PRO A 831 25.42 35.08 -18.48
C PRO A 831 24.25 34.09 -18.61
N ALA A 832 23.35 34.37 -19.56
CA ALA A 832 22.12 33.63 -19.77
C ALA A 832 21.62 33.67 -21.23
N VAL A 833 20.79 32.69 -21.59
CA VAL A 833 19.97 32.68 -22.81
C VAL A 833 18.51 32.49 -22.38
N ILE A 834 17.61 33.30 -22.91
CA ILE A 834 16.25 33.47 -22.41
C ILE A 834 15.27 33.42 -23.57
N LEU A 835 14.53 32.31 -23.68
CA LEU A 835 13.34 32.18 -24.52
C LEU A 835 12.14 32.78 -23.78
N THR A 836 11.29 33.54 -24.48
CA THR A 836 10.03 34.08 -23.94
C THR A 836 8.86 33.59 -24.77
N THR A 837 7.80 33.09 -24.14
CA THR A 837 6.56 32.67 -24.83
C THR A 837 5.32 33.01 -23.99
N ARG A 838 4.13 32.86 -24.59
CA ARG A 838 2.82 32.98 -23.94
C ARG A 838 2.24 31.63 -23.52
N SER A 839 2.64 30.53 -24.16
CA SER A 839 2.20 29.18 -23.80
C SER A 839 2.95 28.67 -22.57
N GLU A 840 2.23 28.35 -21.50
CA GLU A 840 2.81 27.72 -20.30
C GLU A 840 3.30 26.30 -20.63
N ASN A 841 2.56 25.54 -21.45
CA ASN A 841 2.89 24.19 -21.89
C ASN A 841 4.20 24.17 -22.70
N LEU A 842 4.33 25.04 -23.71
CA LEU A 842 5.56 25.17 -24.49
C LEU A 842 6.74 25.53 -23.58
N ALA A 843 6.58 26.48 -22.66
CA ALA A 843 7.64 26.87 -21.74
C ALA A 843 8.07 25.70 -20.83
N ARG A 844 7.12 24.95 -20.29
CA ARG A 844 7.38 23.79 -19.41
C ARG A 844 7.99 22.61 -20.18
N LYS A 845 7.47 22.24 -21.35
CA LYS A 845 8.06 21.17 -22.19
C LYS A 845 9.44 21.53 -22.74
N VAL A 846 9.68 22.78 -23.17
CA VAL A 846 11.01 23.24 -23.63
C VAL A 846 12.02 23.29 -22.48
N TRP A 847 11.61 23.75 -21.29
CA TRP A 847 12.43 23.67 -20.08
C TRP A 847 12.84 22.23 -19.78
N TYR A 848 11.89 21.29 -19.78
CA TYR A 848 12.19 19.87 -19.53
C TYR A 848 13.08 19.28 -20.64
N ALA A 849 12.81 19.60 -21.91
CA ALA A 849 13.61 19.13 -23.04
C ALA A 849 15.10 19.55 -22.93
N LEU A 850 15.37 20.74 -22.40
CA LEU A 850 16.73 21.16 -22.06
C LEU A 850 17.33 20.30 -20.94
N GLN A 851 16.58 19.97 -19.87
CA GLN A 851 17.03 19.06 -18.81
C GLN A 851 17.32 17.64 -19.35
N ARG A 852 16.50 17.11 -20.27
CA ARG A 852 16.74 15.83 -20.98
C ARG A 852 18.04 15.85 -21.80
N LEU A 853 18.40 16.99 -22.40
CA LEU A 853 19.69 17.23 -23.05
C LEU A 853 20.83 17.54 -22.05
N GLY A 854 20.56 17.50 -20.74
CA GLY A 854 21.51 17.76 -19.66
C GLY A 854 21.84 19.24 -19.45
N ILE A 855 21.09 20.16 -20.06
CA ILE A 855 21.22 21.62 -19.97
C ILE A 855 20.26 22.13 -18.90
N ILE A 856 20.80 22.63 -17.78
CA ILE A 856 19.96 23.09 -16.67
C ILE A 856 19.38 24.47 -17.02
N SER A 857 18.05 24.57 -16.97
CA SER A 857 17.30 25.79 -17.25
C SER A 857 16.18 26.02 -16.21
N THR A 858 15.53 27.18 -16.26
CA THR A 858 14.50 27.59 -15.30
C THR A 858 13.26 28.12 -16.02
N VAL A 859 12.04 27.78 -15.60
CA VAL A 859 10.81 28.49 -16.02
C VAL A 859 10.53 29.63 -15.04
N SER A 860 10.03 30.76 -15.54
CA SER A 860 9.45 31.80 -14.67
C SER A 860 8.22 32.45 -15.30
N ARG A 861 7.14 32.56 -14.52
CA ARG A 861 5.87 33.22 -14.87
C ARG A 861 5.97 34.70 -14.52
N VAL A 862 5.88 35.58 -15.52
CA VAL A 862 6.15 37.03 -15.38
C VAL A 862 4.96 37.83 -15.93
N LYS A 863 4.48 38.84 -15.18
CA LYS A 863 3.49 39.80 -15.70
C LYS A 863 4.18 40.75 -16.69
N ASN A 864 3.72 40.77 -17.94
CA ASN A 864 4.24 41.65 -18.98
C ASN A 864 3.75 43.09 -18.77
N ARG A 865 4.68 44.05 -18.66
CA ARG A 865 4.40 45.48 -18.42
C ARG A 865 4.61 46.32 -19.69
N GLY A 866 4.09 45.84 -20.82
CA GLY A 866 4.27 46.45 -22.14
C GLY A 866 3.00 46.46 -22.97
N TYR A 867 3.11 46.81 -24.25
CA TYR A 867 2.01 47.12 -25.19
C TYR A 867 0.93 46.03 -25.39
N LYS A 868 1.13 44.84 -24.82
CA LYS A 868 0.09 43.80 -24.63
C LYS A 868 0.27 43.25 -23.22
N GLU A 869 -0.48 43.79 -22.26
CA GLU A 869 -0.51 43.28 -20.89
C GLU A 869 -0.95 41.81 -20.85
N GLY A 870 -0.60 41.12 -19.76
CA GLY A 870 -0.87 39.69 -19.58
C GLY A 870 0.30 38.96 -18.94
N ILE A 871 0.30 37.63 -19.09
CA ILE A 871 1.32 36.74 -18.52
C ILE A 871 2.21 36.22 -19.64
N ILE A 872 3.52 36.15 -19.37
CA ILE A 872 4.53 35.54 -20.24
C ILE A 872 5.40 34.60 -19.42
N PHE A 873 5.89 33.55 -20.07
CA PHE A 873 6.74 32.52 -19.49
C PHE A 873 8.14 32.64 -20.08
N ARG A 874 9.16 32.61 -19.22
CA ARG A 874 10.56 32.70 -19.64
C ARG A 874 11.32 31.43 -19.29
N VAL A 875 11.78 30.70 -20.32
CA VAL A 875 12.72 29.58 -20.17
C VAL A 875 14.12 30.14 -20.24
N THR A 876 14.87 30.00 -19.14
CA THR A 876 16.13 30.70 -18.93
C THR A 876 17.25 29.70 -18.63
N VAL A 877 18.21 29.56 -19.54
CA VAL A 877 19.48 28.85 -19.29
C VAL A 877 20.44 29.86 -18.64
N ARG A 878 21.05 29.55 -17.49
CA ARG A 878 21.98 30.44 -16.78
C ARG A 878 23.29 29.76 -16.44
N GLY A 879 24.38 30.54 -16.46
CA GLY A 879 25.70 30.11 -16.02
C GLY A 879 26.52 29.48 -17.14
N VAL A 880 27.82 29.76 -17.12
CA VAL A 880 28.70 29.54 -18.29
C VAL A 880 28.86 28.07 -18.66
N ASP A 881 28.86 27.14 -17.70
CA ASP A 881 29.01 25.71 -18.01
C ASP A 881 27.76 25.14 -18.71
N ASP A 882 26.55 25.57 -18.33
CA ASP A 882 25.31 25.19 -19.01
C ASP A 882 25.10 25.93 -20.33
N LEU A 883 25.57 27.18 -20.46
CA LEU A 883 25.69 27.86 -21.75
C LEU A 883 26.67 27.16 -22.71
N ILE A 884 27.77 26.58 -22.21
CA ILE A 884 28.69 25.77 -23.02
C ILE A 884 28.01 24.47 -23.50
N LYS A 885 27.20 23.81 -22.66
CA LYS A 885 26.38 22.67 -23.10
C LYS A 885 25.38 23.10 -24.17
N PHE A 886 24.68 24.21 -23.94
CA PHE A 886 23.70 24.75 -24.88
C PHE A 886 24.34 25.07 -26.24
N HIS A 887 25.45 25.83 -26.27
CA HIS A 887 26.21 26.12 -27.49
C HIS A 887 26.74 24.87 -28.21
N ARG A 888 27.06 23.81 -27.46
CA ARG A 888 27.54 22.54 -28.02
C ARG A 888 26.42 21.65 -28.58
N TYR A 889 25.23 21.65 -27.96
CA TYR A 889 24.16 20.70 -28.27
C TYR A 889 22.98 21.31 -29.03
N ILE A 890 22.78 22.64 -28.99
CA ILE A 890 21.70 23.33 -29.70
C ILE A 890 22.31 24.05 -30.91
N PRO A 891 22.12 23.55 -32.14
CA PRO A 891 22.80 24.04 -33.35
C PRO A 891 22.17 25.33 -33.90
N LEU A 892 22.25 26.42 -33.14
CA LEU A 892 21.80 27.76 -33.54
C LEU A 892 22.41 28.19 -34.87
N ARG A 893 21.56 28.67 -35.78
CA ARG A 893 21.90 29.12 -37.13
C ARG A 893 21.92 30.64 -37.24
N HIS A 894 21.21 31.36 -36.36
CA HIS A 894 21.21 32.82 -36.33
C HIS A 894 22.58 33.35 -35.89
N SER A 895 23.27 34.00 -36.83
CA SER A 895 24.70 34.33 -36.70
C SER A 895 24.98 35.30 -35.54
N ARG A 896 24.22 36.40 -35.43
CA ARG A 896 24.43 37.41 -34.37
C ARG A 896 24.08 36.87 -32.97
N LYS A 897 23.03 36.05 -32.81
CA LYS A 897 22.70 35.41 -31.52
C LYS A 897 23.80 34.45 -31.07
N ARG A 898 24.28 33.59 -31.97
CA ARG A 898 25.41 32.69 -31.70
C ARG A 898 26.69 33.45 -31.34
N ALA A 899 27.04 34.50 -32.08
CA ALA A 899 28.23 35.30 -31.80
C ALA A 899 28.19 35.94 -30.40
N LYS A 900 27.04 36.49 -29.99
CA LYS A 900 26.82 37.02 -28.63
C LYS A 900 26.95 35.95 -27.55
N LEU A 901 26.38 34.76 -27.76
CA LEU A 901 26.50 33.63 -26.83
C LEU A 901 27.97 33.22 -26.66
N GLU A 902 28.73 33.11 -27.75
CA GLU A 902 30.15 32.82 -27.70
C GLU A 902 30.96 33.92 -26.97
N GLU A 903 30.60 35.20 -27.13
CA GLU A 903 31.24 36.29 -26.39
C GLU A 903 30.92 36.23 -24.89
N VAL A 904 29.67 36.00 -24.50
CA VAL A 904 29.26 35.84 -23.10
C VAL A 904 29.98 34.64 -22.46
N ILE A 905 30.09 33.51 -23.16
CA ILE A 905 30.86 32.34 -22.69
C ILE A 905 32.34 32.67 -22.51
N LYS A 906 32.95 33.47 -23.40
CA LYS A 906 34.34 33.94 -23.27
C LYS A 906 34.50 34.92 -22.09
N ARG A 907 33.64 35.93 -21.99
CA ARG A 907 33.64 37.03 -21.01
C ARG A 907 33.53 36.52 -19.56
N TYR A 908 32.65 35.54 -19.31
CA TYR A 908 32.41 35.01 -17.96
C TYR A 908 33.17 33.69 -17.66
N ARG A 909 34.09 33.24 -18.53
CA ARG A 909 34.80 31.95 -18.41
C ARG A 909 35.59 31.74 -17.10
N SER A 910 35.95 32.84 -16.43
CA SER A 910 36.58 32.87 -15.10
C SER A 910 35.60 32.61 -13.94
N TYR A 911 34.30 32.95 -14.10
CA TYR A 911 33.25 32.81 -13.09
C TYR A 911 32.69 31.36 -13.01
N ARG A 912 33.56 30.35 -13.08
CA ARG A 912 33.22 28.92 -13.04
C ARG A 912 32.75 28.45 -11.65
N VAL A 913 31.49 28.74 -11.34
CA VAL A 913 30.85 28.35 -10.07
C VAL A 913 29.82 27.23 -10.32
N LYS A 914 30.30 26.03 -10.68
CA LYS A 914 29.49 24.79 -10.59
C LYS A 914 28.91 24.65 -9.17
N ARG A 915 27.58 24.54 -9.06
CA ARG A 915 26.86 24.08 -7.84
C ARG A 915 25.94 22.88 -8.09
N THR A 916 25.47 22.68 -9.32
CA THR A 916 24.60 21.55 -9.72
C THR A 916 25.36 20.23 -9.85
N ASP A 917 26.64 20.31 -10.23
CA ASP A 917 27.63 19.23 -10.18
C ASP A 917 28.30 19.09 -8.79
N ARG A 918 27.68 19.69 -7.77
CA ARG A 918 28.04 19.46 -6.38
C ARG A 918 26.99 18.60 -5.68
N VAL A 919 27.44 18.01 -4.60
CA VAL A 919 26.63 17.34 -3.59
C VAL A 919 26.79 18.09 -2.27
N PRO A 920 25.73 18.19 -1.44
CA PRO A 920 25.84 18.72 -0.10
C PRO A 920 26.82 17.87 0.70
N ILE A 921 27.50 18.48 1.67
CA ILE A 921 28.38 17.75 2.58
C ILE A 921 28.38 18.37 3.97
N SER A 922 28.40 17.52 4.99
CA SER A 922 28.56 17.90 6.39
C SER A 922 29.91 17.41 6.94
N PRO A 923 30.38 17.93 8.09
CA PRO A 923 31.49 17.35 8.82
C PRO A 923 31.28 15.87 9.21
N VAL A 924 30.04 15.50 9.53
CA VAL A 924 29.65 14.18 10.05
C VAL A 924 29.89 13.08 9.00
N MET A 925 29.70 13.41 7.72
CA MET A 925 29.96 12.49 6.59
C MET A 925 31.44 12.09 6.42
N LEU A 926 32.40 12.79 7.04
CA LEU A 926 33.82 12.64 6.69
C LEU A 926 34.78 12.60 7.87
N GLU A 927 34.61 13.48 8.87
CA GLU A 927 35.55 13.56 9.99
C GLU A 927 35.52 12.30 10.89
N PRO A 928 34.36 11.71 11.26
CA PRO A 928 34.31 10.47 12.03
C PRO A 928 34.91 9.30 11.26
N LEU A 929 34.50 9.11 10.01
CA LEU A 929 34.88 7.98 9.17
C LEU A 929 36.39 7.96 8.86
N ARG A 930 36.98 9.11 8.49
CA ARG A 930 38.44 9.23 8.30
C ARG A 930 39.21 8.90 9.60
N ARG A 931 38.71 9.35 10.76
CA ARG A 931 39.33 9.07 12.06
C ARG A 931 39.19 7.61 12.47
N LYS A 932 38.06 6.96 12.18
CA LYS A 932 37.82 5.53 12.43
C LYS A 932 38.83 4.66 11.67
N LEU A 933 39.03 4.97 10.39
CA LEU A 933 40.05 4.34 9.53
C LEU A 933 41.49 4.82 9.79
N ASN A 934 41.73 5.58 10.86
CA ASN A 934 43.04 6.10 11.30
C ASN A 934 43.86 6.88 10.25
N LEU A 935 43.22 7.38 9.18
CA LEU A 935 43.88 8.09 8.09
C LEU A 935 44.21 9.54 8.47
N THR A 936 45.41 10.03 8.16
CA THR A 936 45.65 11.49 8.17
C THR A 936 44.92 12.18 7.02
N VAL A 937 44.74 13.50 7.15
CA VAL A 937 44.23 14.35 6.06
C VAL A 937 45.13 14.28 4.81
N SER A 938 46.44 14.09 4.98
CA SER A 938 47.40 14.01 3.87
C SER A 938 47.27 12.70 3.10
N GLU A 939 47.11 11.58 3.82
CA GLU A 939 46.89 10.26 3.22
C GLU A 939 45.56 10.19 2.49
N LEU A 940 44.46 10.66 3.10
CA LEU A 940 43.17 10.73 2.40
C LEU A 940 43.23 11.68 1.19
N SER A 941 43.91 12.82 1.29
CA SER A 941 44.14 13.73 0.14
C SER A 941 44.89 13.03 -0.99
N ARG A 942 45.91 12.21 -0.68
CA ARG A 942 46.69 11.43 -1.65
C ARG A 942 45.86 10.33 -2.30
N LEU A 943 45.22 9.48 -1.49
CA LEU A 943 44.42 8.35 -1.98
C LEU A 943 43.21 8.81 -2.80
N ALA A 944 42.44 9.77 -2.27
CA ALA A 944 41.23 10.25 -2.94
C ALA A 944 41.53 10.99 -4.26
N SER A 945 42.70 11.64 -4.39
CA SER A 945 43.15 12.23 -5.66
C SER A 945 43.38 11.18 -6.75
N THR A 946 43.77 9.95 -6.39
CA THR A 946 43.96 8.84 -7.34
C THR A 946 42.61 8.39 -7.92
N TYR A 947 41.60 8.16 -7.07
CA TYR A 947 40.27 7.72 -7.51
C TYR A 947 39.44 8.83 -8.17
N ALA A 948 39.66 10.11 -7.84
CA ALA A 948 38.88 11.23 -8.39
C ALA A 948 39.28 11.67 -9.81
N GLY A 949 40.50 11.33 -10.25
CA GLY A 949 41.09 11.91 -11.48
C GLY A 949 41.41 13.40 -11.38
N GLU A 950 41.24 14.03 -10.21
CA GLU A 950 41.59 15.43 -9.93
C GLU A 950 42.26 15.58 -8.57
N LYS A 951 43.11 16.60 -8.40
CA LYS A 951 43.86 16.83 -7.15
C LYS A 951 42.94 17.34 -6.02
N ILE A 952 42.54 16.44 -5.14
CA ILE A 952 41.84 16.75 -3.89
C ILE A 952 42.86 17.26 -2.87
N SER A 953 42.81 18.55 -2.54
CA SER A 953 43.76 19.16 -1.59
C SER A 953 43.39 18.89 -0.13
N GLU A 954 44.40 18.78 0.74
CA GLU A 954 44.22 18.74 2.20
C GLU A 954 43.36 19.91 2.74
N SER A 955 43.45 21.08 2.10
CA SER A 955 42.67 22.27 2.46
C SER A 955 41.18 22.07 2.21
N LEU A 956 40.79 21.34 1.16
CA LEU A 956 39.40 21.00 0.89
C LEU A 956 38.85 20.07 1.99
N ILE A 957 39.58 19.01 2.33
CA ILE A 957 39.19 18.07 3.40
C ILE A 957 39.07 18.83 4.74
N ARG A 958 40.09 19.61 5.13
CA ARG A 958 40.06 20.46 6.34
C ARG A 958 38.92 21.50 6.34
N HIS A 959 38.40 21.89 5.18
CA HIS A 959 37.27 22.81 5.07
C HIS A 959 35.91 22.11 5.12
N VAL A 960 35.80 20.85 4.68
CA VAL A 960 34.63 20.00 4.93
C VAL A 960 34.52 19.69 6.42
N GLU A 961 35.58 19.16 7.03
CA GLU A 961 35.60 18.78 8.47
C GLU A 961 35.30 19.98 9.38
N LYS A 962 35.81 21.17 9.05
CA LYS A 962 35.55 22.40 9.82
C LYS A 962 34.21 23.08 9.48
N GLY A 963 33.33 22.44 8.71
CA GLY A 963 32.02 22.99 8.30
C GLY A 963 32.09 24.24 7.42
N ARG A 964 33.28 24.59 6.91
CA ARG A 964 33.54 25.77 6.07
C ARG A 964 33.11 25.57 4.61
N THR A 965 32.87 24.32 4.21
CA THR A 965 32.38 23.95 2.88
C THR A 965 31.15 23.07 3.03
N LYS A 966 30.00 23.55 2.53
CA LYS A 966 28.71 22.84 2.58
C LYS A 966 28.35 22.09 1.28
N GLU A 967 29.16 22.24 0.23
CA GLU A 967 28.96 21.62 -1.08
C GLU A 967 30.33 21.28 -1.72
N ILE A 968 30.58 20.03 -2.13
CA ILE A 968 31.78 19.63 -2.91
C ILE A 968 31.41 18.97 -4.24
N ARG A 969 32.37 18.90 -5.18
CA ARG A 969 32.19 18.22 -6.48
C ARG A 969 31.85 16.74 -6.27
N ARG A 970 31.01 16.16 -7.13
CA ARG A 970 30.72 14.72 -7.12
C ARG A 970 31.95 13.86 -7.36
N SER A 971 32.82 14.26 -8.29
CA SER A 971 34.15 13.65 -8.50
C SER A 971 34.98 13.61 -7.21
N ALA A 972 34.97 14.70 -6.45
CA ALA A 972 35.68 14.78 -5.18
C ALA A 972 35.05 13.91 -4.08
N LEU A 973 33.71 13.89 -3.94
CA LEU A 973 33.06 12.99 -2.99
C LEU A 973 33.28 11.53 -3.36
N LYS A 974 33.14 11.15 -4.64
CA LYS A 974 33.36 9.78 -5.11
C LYS A 974 34.80 9.31 -4.91
N GLY A 975 35.79 10.15 -5.22
CA GLY A 975 37.20 9.81 -4.96
C GLY A 975 37.49 9.63 -3.47
N ILE A 976 36.87 10.44 -2.60
CA ILE A 976 36.93 10.28 -1.14
C ILE A 976 36.24 8.98 -0.72
N ALA A 977 35.04 8.70 -1.21
CA ALA A 977 34.26 7.51 -0.91
C ALA A 977 35.00 6.22 -1.27
N LEU A 978 35.55 6.13 -2.49
CA LEU A 978 36.32 4.96 -2.96
C LEU A 978 37.64 4.79 -2.19
N ALA A 979 38.32 5.88 -1.83
CA ALA A 979 39.50 5.83 -0.99
C ALA A 979 39.21 5.34 0.45
N LEU A 980 38.03 5.65 0.98
CA LEU A 980 37.58 5.19 2.29
C LEU A 980 37.07 3.73 2.23
N GLN A 981 36.37 3.32 1.15
CA GLN A 981 36.01 1.91 0.89
C GLN A 981 37.26 1.02 0.84
N GLN A 982 38.27 1.37 0.03
CA GLN A 982 39.51 0.59 -0.07
C GLN A 982 40.21 0.40 1.29
N VAL A 983 40.32 1.47 2.09
CA VAL A 983 40.99 1.39 3.40
C VAL A 983 40.12 0.64 4.43
N ALA A 984 38.79 0.68 4.29
CA ALA A 984 37.89 -0.15 5.08
C ALA A 984 38.00 -1.64 4.71
N ASP A 985 38.12 -1.97 3.42
CA ASP A 985 38.39 -3.34 2.92
C ASP A 985 39.75 -3.85 3.41
N ASP A 986 40.80 -3.04 3.31
CA ASP A 986 42.16 -3.38 3.78
C ASP A 986 42.21 -3.64 5.30
N LEU A 987 41.35 -2.96 6.07
CA LEU A 987 41.21 -3.12 7.53
C LEU A 987 40.11 -4.12 7.95
N LYS A 988 39.29 -4.60 7.02
CA LYS A 988 38.07 -5.40 7.24
C LYS A 988 37.04 -4.75 8.19
N ASP A 989 36.84 -3.45 8.05
CA ASP A 989 35.85 -2.69 8.81
C ASP A 989 34.58 -2.48 7.96
N GLU A 990 33.69 -3.47 8.00
CA GLU A 990 32.45 -3.51 7.20
C GLU A 990 31.53 -2.30 7.46
N ASP A 991 31.43 -1.81 8.70
CA ASP A 991 30.65 -0.61 9.04
C ASP A 991 31.29 0.66 8.44
N ALA A 992 32.62 0.78 8.47
CA ALA A 992 33.29 1.89 7.78
C ALA A 992 33.12 1.79 6.25
N TRP A 993 33.10 0.57 5.68
CA TRP A 993 32.85 0.35 4.26
C TRP A 993 31.42 0.76 3.88
N VAL A 994 30.42 0.32 4.66
CA VAL A 994 29.01 0.69 4.52
C VAL A 994 28.84 2.21 4.54
N GLN A 995 29.43 2.89 5.53
CA GLN A 995 29.41 4.36 5.60
C GLN A 995 30.09 5.01 4.39
N ALA A 996 31.24 4.50 3.95
CA ALA A 996 31.93 4.96 2.74
C ALA A 996 31.13 4.67 1.45
N LYS A 997 30.27 3.64 1.44
CA LYS A 997 29.40 3.31 0.32
C LYS A 997 28.23 4.28 0.18
N ARG A 998 27.66 4.75 1.30
CA ARG A 998 26.65 5.84 1.31
C ARG A 998 27.18 7.09 0.59
N LEU A 999 28.43 7.46 0.86
CA LEU A 999 29.08 8.62 0.23
C LEU A 999 29.19 8.49 -1.29
N GLU A 1000 29.43 7.27 -1.79
CA GLU A 1000 29.44 7.01 -3.24
C GLU A 1000 28.05 7.12 -3.84
N LEU A 1001 27.02 6.53 -3.21
CA LEU A 1001 25.65 6.57 -3.70
C LEU A 1001 25.12 8.02 -3.77
N ILE A 1002 25.42 8.86 -2.77
CA ILE A 1002 25.14 10.31 -2.80
C ILE A 1002 25.86 11.00 -3.98
N ALA A 1003 27.09 10.60 -4.30
CA ALA A 1003 27.87 11.18 -5.41
C ALA A 1003 27.35 10.75 -6.80
N ASP A 1004 27.01 9.48 -6.96
CA ASP A 1004 26.62 8.85 -8.23
C ASP A 1004 25.12 8.95 -8.55
N GLY A 1005 24.27 9.20 -7.55
CA GLY A 1005 22.82 9.34 -7.69
C GLY A 1005 22.39 10.27 -8.82
N ASP A 1006 21.29 9.92 -9.48
CA ASP A 1006 20.76 10.61 -10.66
C ASP A 1006 19.67 11.64 -10.33
N VAL A 1007 19.51 11.96 -9.04
CA VAL A 1007 19.01 13.24 -8.51
C VAL A 1007 20.15 14.22 -8.20
N TYR A 1008 19.87 15.52 -8.11
CA TYR A 1008 20.70 16.58 -7.54
C TYR A 1008 19.97 17.32 -6.43
N TRP A 1009 20.71 18.04 -5.60
CA TRP A 1009 20.21 18.63 -4.36
C TRP A 1009 20.09 20.14 -4.50
N ASP A 1010 18.89 20.63 -4.78
CA ASP A 1010 18.67 22.07 -4.96
C ASP A 1010 18.00 22.76 -3.78
N GLU A 1011 18.42 24.00 -3.59
CA GLU A 1011 18.11 24.82 -2.42
C GLU A 1011 16.74 25.48 -2.60
N VAL A 1012 15.82 25.25 -1.67
CA VAL A 1012 14.52 25.95 -1.62
C VAL A 1012 14.78 27.44 -1.40
N VAL A 1013 14.12 28.31 -2.16
CA VAL A 1013 14.26 29.78 -2.06
C VAL A 1013 12.98 30.48 -1.64
N SER A 1014 11.81 29.93 -1.93
CA SER A 1014 10.55 30.36 -1.32
C SER A 1014 9.59 29.20 -1.12
N VAL A 1015 8.74 29.35 -0.11
CA VAL A 1015 7.60 28.50 0.21
C VAL A 1015 6.46 29.49 0.47
N GLU A 1016 5.44 29.47 -0.38
CA GLU A 1016 4.35 30.45 -0.42
C GLU A 1016 3.01 29.73 -0.28
N GLU A 1017 2.14 30.19 0.63
CA GLU A 1017 0.71 29.86 0.50
C GLU A 1017 0.15 30.52 -0.77
N VAL A 1018 -0.70 29.80 -1.51
CA VAL A 1018 -1.38 30.33 -2.69
C VAL A 1018 -2.86 29.95 -2.69
N GLU A 1019 -3.70 30.91 -3.09
CA GLU A 1019 -5.13 30.70 -3.26
C GLU A 1019 -5.41 30.05 -4.62
N PRO A 1020 -6.05 28.87 -4.68
CA PRO A 1020 -6.37 28.16 -5.92
C PRO A 1020 -7.13 29.00 -6.95
N GLY A 1021 -8.11 29.78 -6.50
CA GLY A 1021 -8.95 30.61 -7.37
C GLY A 1021 -8.20 31.73 -8.10
N GLU A 1022 -7.11 32.27 -7.52
CA GLU A 1022 -6.26 33.26 -8.21
C GLU A 1022 -5.42 32.66 -9.34
N LEU A 1023 -5.29 31.33 -9.36
CA LEU A 1023 -4.40 30.59 -10.26
C LEU A 1023 -5.16 29.75 -11.31
N GLY A 1024 -6.49 29.66 -11.21
CA GLY A 1024 -7.35 28.87 -12.11
C GLY A 1024 -7.47 27.38 -11.71
N ILE A 1025 -7.17 27.06 -10.44
CA ILE A 1025 -7.05 25.68 -9.95
C ILE A 1025 -8.42 25.16 -9.51
N GLU A 1026 -9.07 24.32 -10.34
CA GLU A 1026 -10.31 23.62 -9.95
C GLU A 1026 -10.05 22.21 -9.37
N TYR A 1027 -9.15 21.44 -9.98
CA TYR A 1027 -8.83 20.07 -9.58
C TYR A 1027 -7.36 19.89 -9.17
N LEU A 1028 -7.14 18.88 -8.34
CA LEU A 1028 -5.85 18.37 -7.89
C LEU A 1028 -5.76 16.87 -8.20
N TYR A 1029 -4.58 16.36 -8.51
CA TYR A 1029 -4.37 15.03 -9.09
C TYR A 1029 -3.27 14.24 -8.38
N ASP A 1030 -3.34 12.91 -8.38
CA ASP A 1030 -2.28 12.03 -7.87
C ASP A 1030 -2.23 10.67 -8.60
N LEU A 1031 -1.13 9.92 -8.42
CA LEU A 1031 -0.84 8.65 -9.10
C LEU A 1031 -0.54 7.53 -8.10
N THR A 1032 -1.22 6.39 -8.19
CA THR A 1032 -0.75 5.17 -7.52
C THR A 1032 0.32 4.50 -8.37
N VAL A 1033 1.57 4.76 -8.00
CA VAL A 1033 2.77 4.12 -8.56
C VAL A 1033 3.10 2.87 -7.78
N GLU A 1034 3.37 1.77 -8.48
CA GLU A 1034 3.74 0.49 -7.87
C GLU A 1034 5.20 0.47 -7.36
N GLU A 1035 5.50 -0.45 -6.43
CA GLU A 1035 6.82 -0.67 -5.78
C GLU A 1035 7.44 0.55 -5.05
N ASP A 1036 8.00 1.49 -5.81
CA ASP A 1036 8.76 2.65 -5.30
C ASP A 1036 7.87 3.67 -4.56
N HIS A 1037 6.57 3.65 -4.84
CA HIS A 1037 5.55 4.57 -4.29
C HIS A 1037 5.98 6.05 -4.31
N ASN A 1038 6.66 6.45 -5.39
CA ASN A 1038 7.15 7.79 -5.64
C ASN A 1038 7.24 8.06 -7.16
N TYR A 1039 7.14 9.33 -7.58
CA TYR A 1039 7.30 9.73 -8.98
C TYR A 1039 7.85 11.16 -9.11
N VAL A 1040 8.38 11.47 -10.30
CA VAL A 1040 8.97 12.78 -10.63
C VAL A 1040 7.92 13.74 -11.20
N ALA A 1041 7.54 14.76 -10.41
CA ALA A 1041 6.61 15.83 -10.79
C ALA A 1041 7.28 17.21 -10.76
N ASN A 1042 7.25 17.95 -11.88
CA ASN A 1042 8.06 19.16 -12.10
C ASN A 1042 9.56 18.97 -11.71
N GLY A 1043 10.05 17.73 -11.76
CA GLY A 1043 11.41 17.35 -11.35
C GLY A 1043 11.58 16.88 -9.89
N ILE A 1044 10.53 16.75 -9.06
CA ILE A 1044 10.60 16.55 -7.59
C ILE A 1044 9.78 15.30 -7.14
N LEU A 1045 9.96 14.77 -5.90
CA LEU A 1045 9.67 13.36 -5.47
C LEU A 1045 8.84 13.19 -4.14
N VAL A 1046 8.06 12.09 -3.92
CA VAL A 1046 6.90 11.94 -2.95
C VAL A 1046 6.74 10.51 -2.26
N SER A 1047 6.08 10.26 -1.08
CA SER A 1047 5.76 8.86 -0.53
C SER A 1047 4.96 8.66 0.85
N ASN A 1048 5.09 7.47 1.53
CA ASN A 1048 4.15 6.69 2.42
C ASN A 1048 4.66 6.32 3.90
N CYS A 1049 4.07 5.64 4.97
CA CYS A 1049 2.78 4.93 5.44
C CYS A 1049 2.72 4.37 6.97
N MET A 1050 2.12 3.18 7.37
CA MET A 1050 1.38 2.70 8.66
C MET A 1050 1.72 1.42 9.60
N GLY A 1051 1.49 1.30 10.95
CA GLY A 1051 1.26 -0.08 11.58
C GLY A 1051 1.70 -0.49 13.04
N THR A 1052 1.86 -1.81 13.35
CA THR A 1052 1.92 -2.52 14.70
C THR A 1052 3.24 -3.31 15.10
N ILE A 1053 3.44 -3.86 16.36
CA ILE A 1053 4.69 -4.63 16.81
C ILE A 1053 4.72 -5.36 18.22
N HIS A 1054 5.76 -6.16 18.52
CA HIS A 1054 6.30 -6.60 19.84
C HIS A 1054 7.32 -5.61 20.51
N ALA A 1055 7.15 -5.22 21.80
CA ALA A 1055 8.14 -4.43 22.60
C ALA A 1055 7.80 -4.38 24.13
N ASN A 1056 8.63 -3.76 24.99
CA ASN A 1056 8.37 -3.59 26.44
C ASN A 1056 8.06 -2.14 26.89
N SER A 1057 8.29 -1.13 26.05
CA SER A 1057 7.86 0.27 26.30
C SER A 1057 7.60 1.01 24.99
N ALA A 1058 6.78 2.06 24.99
CA ALA A 1058 6.40 2.74 23.74
C ALA A 1058 7.59 3.38 23.00
N ARG A 1059 8.69 3.71 23.68
CA ARG A 1059 9.94 4.16 23.02
C ARG A 1059 10.76 2.98 22.47
N GLU A 1060 10.77 1.83 23.13
CA GLU A 1060 11.38 0.61 22.57
C GLU A 1060 10.59 0.11 21.35
N THR A 1061 9.26 0.23 21.37
CA THR A 1061 8.36 -0.02 20.23
C THR A 1061 8.86 0.68 18.96
N ILE A 1062 9.15 1.98 19.05
CA ILE A 1062 9.68 2.75 17.92
C ILE A 1062 11.06 2.25 17.50
N VAL A 1063 11.99 2.06 18.46
CA VAL A 1063 13.34 1.56 18.15
C VAL A 1063 13.30 0.19 17.46
N ARG A 1064 12.34 -0.68 17.79
CA ARG A 1064 12.20 -2.01 17.18
C ARG A 1064 11.52 -1.96 15.81
N LEU A 1065 10.61 -1.01 15.56
CA LEU A 1065 10.11 -0.74 14.21
C LEU A 1065 11.26 -0.27 13.30
N GLU A 1066 12.11 0.63 13.81
CA GLU A 1066 13.26 1.19 13.09
C GLU A 1066 14.43 0.21 12.88
N SER A 1067 14.49 -0.89 13.63
CA SER A 1067 15.60 -1.85 13.60
C SER A 1067 15.36 -3.02 12.63
N PRO A 1068 16.41 -3.68 12.14
CA PRO A 1068 16.29 -4.97 11.47
C PRO A 1068 15.63 -6.02 12.38
N PRO A 1069 14.81 -6.95 11.83
CA PRO A 1069 14.48 -7.10 10.41
C PRO A 1069 13.24 -6.31 9.95
N MET A 1070 12.74 -5.37 10.75
CA MET A 1070 11.50 -4.63 10.48
C MET A 1070 11.72 -3.36 9.65
N ASN A 1071 12.84 -2.64 9.89
CA ASN A 1071 13.36 -1.58 9.02
C ASN A 1071 12.34 -0.51 8.59
N VAL A 1072 11.37 -0.17 9.46
CA VAL A 1072 10.38 0.87 9.22
C VAL A 1072 11.06 2.24 9.38
N PRO A 1073 11.17 3.06 8.32
CA PRO A 1073 11.85 4.35 8.42
C PRO A 1073 11.20 5.26 9.46
N ARG A 1074 12.01 5.93 10.29
CA ARG A 1074 11.52 6.82 11.37
C ARG A 1074 10.47 7.84 10.92
N ILE A 1075 10.55 8.32 9.67
CA ILE A 1075 9.61 9.28 9.07
C ILE A 1075 8.21 8.71 8.78
N MET A 1076 8.06 7.38 8.80
CA MET A 1076 6.80 6.65 8.58
C MET A 1076 6.10 6.38 9.92
N ILE A 1077 6.83 6.46 11.04
CA ILE A 1077 6.30 6.30 12.40
C ILE A 1077 5.19 7.33 12.77
N PRO A 1078 5.26 8.64 12.43
CA PRO A 1078 4.24 9.63 12.81
C PRO A 1078 2.87 9.45 12.17
N ALA A 1079 2.77 8.51 11.24
CA ALA A 1079 1.51 8.14 10.64
C ALA A 1079 0.67 7.30 11.62
N LEU A 1080 1.32 6.46 12.45
CA LEU A 1080 0.72 5.78 13.60
C LEU A 1080 0.17 6.81 14.60
N ASP A 1081 -1.06 6.65 15.06
CA ASP A 1081 -1.66 7.58 16.03
C ASP A 1081 -1.35 7.15 17.48
N ILE A 1082 -1.56 5.88 17.82
CA ILE A 1082 -1.60 5.39 19.21
C ILE A 1082 -0.79 4.09 19.40
N ILE A 1083 -0.02 4.04 20.49
CA ILE A 1083 0.69 2.87 21.02
C ILE A 1083 0.06 2.45 22.35
N ILE A 1084 -0.44 1.22 22.44
CA ILE A 1084 -0.98 0.61 23.65
C ILE A 1084 0.03 -0.40 24.20
N MET A 1085 0.68 -0.09 25.32
CA MET A 1085 1.63 -1.00 25.97
C MET A 1085 0.93 -1.90 26.98
N GLN A 1086 1.00 -3.22 26.80
CA GLN A 1086 0.41 -4.22 27.68
C GLN A 1086 1.48 -5.16 28.25
N VAL A 1087 1.51 -5.29 29.59
CA VAL A 1087 2.53 -6.05 30.33
C VAL A 1087 1.88 -7.11 31.22
N ARG A 1088 2.56 -8.26 31.37
CA ARG A 1088 2.18 -9.35 32.28
C ARG A 1088 2.93 -9.22 33.60
N PHE A 1089 2.24 -8.88 34.67
CA PHE A 1089 2.79 -8.81 36.03
C PHE A 1089 2.53 -10.12 36.78
N HIS A 1090 3.38 -10.46 37.74
CA HIS A 1090 3.15 -11.55 38.68
C HIS A 1090 2.96 -10.99 40.10
N SER A 1091 1.72 -10.91 40.54
CA SER A 1091 1.32 -10.41 41.86
C SER A 1091 1.34 -11.54 42.89
N ARG A 1092 2.02 -11.32 44.02
CA ARG A 1092 2.02 -12.25 45.18
C ARG A 1092 0.62 -12.49 45.78
N LYS A 1093 -0.40 -11.68 45.43
CA LYS A 1093 -1.80 -11.83 45.88
C LYS A 1093 -2.77 -12.20 44.76
N LYS A 1094 -2.63 -11.60 43.57
CA LYS A 1094 -3.56 -11.81 42.43
C LYS A 1094 -3.06 -12.84 41.39
N GLY A 1095 -1.87 -13.42 41.59
CA GLY A 1095 -1.23 -14.30 40.62
C GLY A 1095 -0.76 -13.55 39.37
N THR A 1096 -0.76 -14.24 38.23
CA THR A 1096 -0.39 -13.66 36.94
C THR A 1096 -1.50 -12.74 36.42
N ILE A 1097 -1.26 -11.42 36.38
CA ILE A 1097 -2.22 -10.41 35.91
C ILE A 1097 -1.70 -9.69 34.67
N ARG A 1098 -2.61 -9.15 33.85
CA ARG A 1098 -2.30 -8.35 32.67
C ARG A 1098 -2.80 -6.93 32.89
N ARG A 1099 -2.02 -5.93 32.46
CA ARG A 1099 -2.35 -4.50 32.57
C ARG A 1099 -1.87 -3.77 31.32
N VAL A 1100 -2.63 -2.79 30.85
CA VAL A 1100 -2.01 -1.69 30.12
C VAL A 1100 -1.09 -0.94 31.08
N THR A 1101 0.11 -0.55 30.64
CA THR A 1101 1.09 0.18 31.46
C THR A 1101 1.26 1.63 31.01
N GLU A 1102 1.05 1.87 29.73
CA GLU A 1102 1.25 3.15 29.07
C GLU A 1102 0.37 3.21 27.82
N ILE A 1103 -0.31 4.33 27.63
CA ILE A 1103 -0.96 4.68 26.36
C ILE A 1103 -0.21 5.91 25.86
N ALA A 1104 0.48 5.76 24.73
CA ALA A 1104 1.31 6.81 24.14
C ALA A 1104 0.79 7.17 22.75
N GLU A 1105 0.47 8.44 22.56
CA GLU A 1105 0.13 9.04 21.27
C GLU A 1105 1.41 9.50 20.56
N VAL A 1106 1.53 9.25 19.25
CA VAL A 1106 2.67 9.72 18.47
C VAL A 1106 2.42 11.16 18.03
N SER A 1107 2.97 12.12 18.78
CA SER A 1107 2.72 13.54 18.54
C SER A 1107 3.50 14.10 17.36
N GLY A 1108 4.63 13.48 16.99
CA GLY A 1108 5.40 13.79 15.78
C GLY A 1108 6.86 13.36 15.91
N ILE A 1109 7.76 14.10 15.26
CA ILE A 1109 9.22 14.01 15.43
C ILE A 1109 9.71 15.41 15.81
N GLU A 1110 10.49 15.52 16.87
CA GLU A 1110 11.15 16.76 17.27
C GLU A 1110 12.64 16.50 17.49
N GLY A 1111 13.48 17.30 16.82
CA GLY A 1111 14.87 16.93 16.58
C GLY A 1111 14.89 15.64 15.79
N GLU A 1112 15.24 14.55 16.48
CA GLU A 1112 15.27 13.21 15.89
C GLU A 1112 14.56 12.14 16.69
N SER A 1113 14.12 12.44 17.91
CA SER A 1113 13.29 11.49 18.65
C SER A 1113 11.84 11.62 18.18
N VAL A 1114 11.23 10.47 17.90
CA VAL A 1114 9.77 10.36 17.81
C VAL A 1114 9.20 10.78 19.17
N GLN A 1115 8.32 11.78 19.15
CA GLN A 1115 7.70 12.32 20.34
C GLN A 1115 6.46 11.51 20.69
N LEU A 1116 6.39 11.13 21.96
CA LEU A 1116 5.40 10.21 22.50
C LEU A 1116 4.67 10.91 23.65
N ASN A 1117 3.50 11.46 23.34
CA ASN A 1117 2.56 12.00 24.31
C ASN A 1117 1.98 10.83 25.13
N LYS A 1118 2.58 10.52 26.28
CA LYS A 1118 1.99 9.56 27.22
C LYS A 1118 0.68 10.15 27.74
N LEU A 1119 -0.47 9.71 27.21
CA LEU A 1119 -1.80 10.19 27.63
C LEU A 1119 -2.19 9.58 28.98
N TYR A 1120 -1.86 8.29 29.18
CA TYR A 1120 -2.11 7.56 30.41
C TYR A 1120 -0.88 6.74 30.84
N LYS A 1121 -0.73 6.55 32.15
CA LYS A 1121 0.33 5.75 32.77
C LYS A 1121 -0.22 4.95 33.94
N TYR A 1122 0.22 3.70 34.10
CA TYR A 1122 -0.15 2.86 35.23
C TYR A 1122 0.49 3.31 36.55
N ASP A 1123 -0.31 3.32 37.62
CA ASP A 1123 0.10 3.51 39.01
C ASP A 1123 0.06 2.15 39.76
N PRO A 1124 1.22 1.50 39.98
CA PRO A 1124 1.29 0.21 40.67
C PRO A 1124 0.87 0.24 42.15
N ALA A 1125 0.76 1.42 42.77
CA ALA A 1125 0.28 1.55 44.15
C ALA A 1125 -1.25 1.46 44.23
N LYS A 1126 -1.95 1.86 43.16
CA LYS A 1126 -3.41 1.84 43.06
C LYS A 1126 -3.97 0.64 42.27
N ASP A 1127 -3.17 0.04 41.38
CA ASP A 1127 -3.62 -0.94 40.38
C ASP A 1127 -4.52 -0.31 39.29
N GLU A 1128 -4.27 0.98 38.98
CA GLU A 1128 -5.08 1.84 38.09
C GLU A 1128 -4.25 2.47 36.96
N LEU A 1129 -4.88 2.86 35.86
CA LEU A 1129 -4.28 3.70 34.82
C LEU A 1129 -4.69 5.17 35.04
N VAL A 1130 -3.74 6.04 35.34
CA VAL A 1130 -4.02 7.47 35.59
C VAL A 1130 -3.72 8.32 34.35
N PRO A 1131 -4.55 9.33 34.03
CA PRO A 1131 -4.24 10.30 32.98
C PRO A 1131 -3.04 11.17 33.41
N THR A 1132 -2.23 11.60 32.45
CA THR A 1132 -1.05 12.44 32.69
C THR A 1132 -1.35 13.94 32.66
N GLY A 1133 -2.53 14.33 32.17
CA GLY A 1133 -2.89 15.73 31.89
C GLY A 1133 -2.35 16.26 30.56
N VAL A 1134 -1.70 15.43 29.73
CA VAL A 1134 -1.26 15.80 28.37
C VAL A 1134 -2.48 15.78 27.42
N PRO A 1135 -2.78 16.89 26.70
CA PRO A 1135 -3.87 16.90 25.71
C PRO A 1135 -3.58 15.98 24.53
N SER A 1136 -4.60 15.26 24.06
CA SER A 1136 -4.48 14.38 22.88
C SER A 1136 -4.50 15.17 21.57
N LYS A 1137 -3.41 15.11 20.80
CA LYS A 1137 -3.35 15.55 19.40
C LYS A 1137 -4.32 14.76 18.52
N THR A 1138 -4.50 13.46 18.75
CA THR A 1138 -5.39 12.62 17.93
C THR A 1138 -6.86 13.02 18.11
N LEU A 1139 -7.33 13.30 19.34
CA LEU A 1139 -8.67 13.85 19.55
C LEU A 1139 -8.85 15.25 18.92
N ASN A 1140 -7.84 16.12 19.02
CA ASN A 1140 -7.88 17.43 18.35
C ASN A 1140 -7.90 17.31 16.81
N THR A 1141 -7.22 16.31 16.26
CA THR A 1141 -7.24 16.00 14.81
C THR A 1141 -8.61 15.46 14.39
N LEU A 1142 -9.20 14.59 15.21
CA LEU A 1142 -10.54 14.04 14.98
C LEU A 1142 -11.60 15.15 15.03
N ALA A 1143 -11.57 16.01 16.05
CA ALA A 1143 -12.40 17.21 16.17
C ALA A 1143 -12.31 18.12 14.93
N HIS A 1144 -11.09 18.40 14.48
CA HIS A 1144 -10.89 19.21 13.26
C HIS A 1144 -11.45 18.54 11.99
N HIS A 1145 -11.42 17.21 11.91
CA HIS A 1145 -11.89 16.45 10.75
C HIS A 1145 -13.41 16.20 10.75
N THR A 1146 -14.04 16.01 11.92
CA THR A 1146 -15.50 15.86 12.03
C THR A 1146 -16.24 17.21 12.09
N GLY A 1147 -15.53 18.30 12.40
CA GLY A 1147 -16.11 19.62 12.68
C GLY A 1147 -16.70 19.74 14.10
N MET A 1148 -16.65 18.67 14.90
CA MET A 1148 -17.11 18.65 16.29
C MET A 1148 -16.09 19.36 17.19
N SER A 1149 -16.54 20.04 18.24
CA SER A 1149 -15.64 20.49 19.30
C SER A 1149 -15.11 19.30 20.11
N VAL A 1150 -13.97 19.50 20.78
CA VAL A 1150 -13.41 18.49 21.70
C VAL A 1150 -14.42 18.08 22.78
N LYS A 1151 -15.31 18.98 23.21
CA LYS A 1151 -16.38 18.69 24.19
C LYS A 1151 -17.47 17.77 23.65
N GLU A 1152 -17.80 17.86 22.38
CA GLU A 1152 -18.75 16.95 21.74
C GLU A 1152 -18.10 15.57 21.56
N ILE A 1153 -16.78 15.49 21.32
CA ILE A 1153 -16.06 14.21 21.34
C ILE A 1153 -15.91 13.65 22.77
N GLU A 1154 -15.74 14.49 23.80
CA GLU A 1154 -15.82 14.07 25.20
C GLU A 1154 -17.22 13.51 25.56
N LEU A 1155 -18.29 14.10 25.01
CA LEU A 1155 -19.67 13.59 25.12
C LEU A 1155 -19.80 12.21 24.46
N GLU A 1156 -19.25 12.03 23.25
CA GLU A 1156 -19.24 10.75 22.52
C GLU A 1156 -18.48 9.64 23.26
N ILE A 1157 -17.41 9.99 23.98
CA ILE A 1157 -16.71 9.06 24.89
C ILE A 1157 -17.61 8.70 26.09
N GLU A 1158 -18.25 9.68 26.73
CA GLU A 1158 -19.10 9.42 27.91
C GLU A 1158 -20.36 8.60 27.54
N LYS A 1159 -20.97 8.80 26.37
CA LYS A 1159 -22.04 7.92 25.85
C LYS A 1159 -21.58 6.45 25.77
N ARG A 1160 -20.45 6.21 25.08
CA ARG A 1160 -19.87 4.88 24.90
C ARG A 1160 -19.45 4.26 26.24
N LYS A 1161 -19.00 5.06 27.20
CA LYS A 1161 -18.72 4.63 28.58
C LYS A 1161 -19.97 4.09 29.26
N ILE A 1162 -21.07 4.85 29.26
CA ILE A 1162 -22.35 4.43 29.88
C ILE A 1162 -22.82 3.08 29.32
N ILE A 1163 -22.69 2.87 28.01
CA ILE A 1163 -23.05 1.61 27.33
C ILE A 1163 -22.17 0.43 27.84
N LEU A 1164 -20.86 0.65 28.00
CA LEU A 1164 -19.94 -0.35 28.54
C LEU A 1164 -20.19 -0.66 30.02
N GLU A 1165 -20.54 0.35 30.83
CA GLU A 1165 -20.87 0.17 32.25
C GLU A 1165 -22.20 -0.56 32.45
N TRP A 1166 -23.24 -0.20 31.69
CA TRP A 1166 -24.50 -0.94 31.67
C TRP A 1166 -24.31 -2.42 31.24
N MET A 1167 -23.43 -2.71 30.28
CA MET A 1167 -23.04 -4.09 29.94
C MET A 1167 -22.29 -4.80 31.08
N ILE A 1168 -21.43 -4.08 31.81
CA ILE A 1168 -20.72 -4.62 32.98
C ILE A 1168 -21.72 -5.06 34.06
N GLU A 1169 -22.67 -4.19 34.41
CA GLU A 1169 -23.69 -4.39 35.45
C GLU A 1169 -24.66 -5.53 35.10
N ASN A 1170 -25.17 -5.56 33.87
CA ASN A 1170 -26.09 -6.61 33.39
C ASN A 1170 -25.41 -7.95 33.09
N GLY A 1171 -24.10 -8.07 33.37
CA GLY A 1171 -23.35 -9.33 33.23
C GLY A 1171 -23.02 -9.74 31.78
N ILE A 1172 -23.48 -8.97 30.79
CA ILE A 1172 -23.22 -9.14 29.35
C ILE A 1172 -21.71 -9.25 29.12
N ARG A 1173 -21.26 -10.30 28.43
CA ARG A 1173 -19.83 -10.59 28.30
C ARG A 1173 -19.41 -11.45 27.11
N GLY A 1174 -20.31 -12.27 26.55
CA GLY A 1174 -19.97 -13.14 25.41
C GLY A 1174 -19.77 -12.29 24.15
N ILE A 1175 -18.87 -12.70 23.26
CA ILE A 1175 -18.53 -11.93 22.05
C ILE A 1175 -19.76 -11.55 21.21
N ASN A 1176 -20.72 -12.46 21.08
CA ASN A 1176 -21.93 -12.24 20.29
C ASN A 1176 -22.88 -11.21 20.95
N GLU A 1177 -22.96 -11.18 22.28
CA GLU A 1177 -23.81 -10.25 23.04
C GLU A 1177 -23.20 -8.84 23.04
N VAL A 1178 -21.90 -8.75 23.34
CA VAL A 1178 -21.14 -7.48 23.36
C VAL A 1178 -21.10 -6.88 21.96
N GLY A 1179 -20.82 -7.70 20.94
CA GLY A 1179 -20.87 -7.30 19.54
C GLY A 1179 -22.28 -6.93 19.06
N TYR A 1180 -23.34 -7.54 19.58
CA TYR A 1180 -24.71 -7.11 19.30
C TYR A 1180 -24.95 -5.67 19.79
N TYR A 1181 -24.68 -5.36 21.05
CA TYR A 1181 -24.93 -4.02 21.58
C TYR A 1181 -24.04 -2.94 20.96
N ILE A 1182 -22.79 -3.26 20.60
CA ILE A 1182 -21.93 -2.35 19.83
C ILE A 1182 -22.49 -2.12 18.41
N ARG A 1183 -23.01 -3.15 17.73
CA ARG A 1183 -23.69 -2.96 16.43
C ARG A 1183 -25.00 -2.18 16.56
N GLN A 1184 -25.77 -2.35 17.64
CA GLN A 1184 -26.99 -1.56 17.87
C GLN A 1184 -26.69 -0.06 18.03
N PHE A 1185 -25.60 0.29 18.73
CA PHE A 1185 -25.13 1.69 18.81
C PHE A 1185 -24.89 2.30 17.41
N TYR A 1186 -24.37 1.52 16.45
CA TYR A 1186 -24.16 1.95 15.06
C TYR A 1186 -25.42 1.92 14.17
N ILE A 1187 -26.55 1.39 14.65
CA ILE A 1187 -27.79 1.24 13.88
C ILE A 1187 -28.86 2.23 14.38
N ASP A 1188 -29.10 2.26 15.68
CA ASP A 1188 -29.97 3.23 16.35
C ASP A 1188 -29.44 3.53 17.76
N GLU A 1189 -28.59 4.55 17.86
CA GLU A 1189 -28.08 5.06 19.13
C GLU A 1189 -29.23 5.52 20.05
N GLU A 1190 -30.25 6.17 19.48
CA GLU A 1190 -31.34 6.76 20.26
C GLU A 1190 -32.18 5.68 20.96
N GLU A 1191 -32.57 4.61 20.27
CA GLU A 1191 -33.31 3.49 20.85
C GLU A 1191 -32.46 2.76 21.91
N LEU A 1192 -31.17 2.51 21.63
CA LEU A 1192 -30.27 1.89 22.60
C LEU A 1192 -30.12 2.75 23.88
N MET A 1193 -29.92 4.06 23.74
CA MET A 1193 -29.77 4.98 24.88
C MET A 1193 -31.09 5.15 25.65
N LYS A 1194 -32.25 5.17 24.96
CA LYS A 1194 -33.58 5.15 25.61
C LYS A 1194 -33.80 3.86 26.39
N LYS A 1195 -33.41 2.70 25.85
CA LYS A 1195 -33.46 1.41 26.56
C LYS A 1195 -32.57 1.45 27.81
N ILE A 1196 -31.31 1.84 27.67
CA ILE A 1196 -30.36 1.90 28.80
C ILE A 1196 -30.89 2.87 29.86
N ALA A 1197 -31.46 4.01 29.49
CA ALA A 1197 -32.07 4.96 30.44
C ALA A 1197 -33.29 4.41 31.20
N SER A 1198 -34.01 3.42 30.66
CA SER A 1198 -35.14 2.78 31.36
C SER A 1198 -34.73 1.63 32.27
N GLU A 1199 -33.58 1.01 32.02
CA GLU A 1199 -33.03 -0.12 32.79
C GLU A 1199 -31.99 0.29 33.85
N SER A 1200 -31.41 1.50 33.74
CA SER A 1200 -30.32 1.99 34.59
C SER A 1200 -30.78 2.72 35.86
N SER A 1201 -29.81 3.10 36.71
CA SER A 1201 -30.08 3.92 37.91
C SER A 1201 -30.65 5.30 37.56
N VAL A 1202 -31.49 5.86 38.45
CA VAL A 1202 -32.16 7.16 38.26
C VAL A 1202 -31.19 8.31 37.98
N GLU A 1203 -29.94 8.26 38.44
CA GLU A 1203 -28.95 9.31 38.13
C GLU A 1203 -28.34 9.10 36.74
N THR A 1204 -28.08 7.85 36.34
CA THR A 1204 -27.69 7.47 34.97
C THR A 1204 -28.77 7.85 33.96
N SER A 1205 -30.05 7.59 34.26
CA SER A 1205 -31.19 7.99 33.41
C SER A 1205 -31.25 9.50 33.21
N LYS A 1206 -31.03 10.30 34.26
CA LYS A 1206 -30.93 11.77 34.17
C LYS A 1206 -29.69 12.23 33.41
N GLN A 1207 -28.58 11.51 33.50
CA GLN A 1207 -27.37 11.82 32.73
C GLN A 1207 -27.64 11.64 31.25
N ILE A 1208 -28.23 10.50 30.84
CA ILE A 1208 -28.64 10.24 29.46
C ILE A 1208 -29.64 11.32 28.97
N GLN A 1209 -30.66 11.65 29.77
CA GLN A 1209 -31.64 12.73 29.49
C GLN A 1209 -31.06 14.18 29.50
N ARG A 1210 -29.75 14.35 29.68
CA ARG A 1210 -29.02 15.62 29.49
C ARG A 1210 -28.02 15.57 28.32
N MET A 1211 -27.81 14.39 27.75
CA MET A 1211 -26.89 14.12 26.64
C MET A 1211 -27.65 13.87 25.32
N MET A 1212 -28.95 13.53 25.43
CA MET A 1212 -29.98 13.62 24.40
C MET A 1212 -30.71 14.96 24.50
#